data_AF-A0A9D4SIN0-F1
#
_entry.id   AF-A0A9D4SIN0-F1
#
_cell.length_a   1.000
_cell.length_b   1.000
_cell.length_c   1.000
_cell.angle_alpha   90.00
_cell.angle_beta   90.00
_cell.angle_gamma   90.00
#
_symmetry.space_group_name_H-M   'P 1'
#
loop_
_entity.id
_entity.type
_entity.pdbx_description
1 polymer ?
#
loop_
_entity_poly.entity_id
_entity_poly.type
_entity_poly.pdbx_seq_one_letter_code
_entity_poly.pdbx_strand_id
1 'polypeptide(L)'
;MVRYGRIPSWSFPHITARLPDHFYRHRQELTKPSERVHDRPVPTDFLDYKYDSDLSKPIRVPDVPIPVTYPKEADAGLWGGEGIVKGYVKPRKYFQAGWPRPKYWFPNLKKVVVHSEILDTHFQIICTRRTLSLIDDYYGFDNYILRSKVQDLKSQLGLALRRQMLLKLARKEFKDKDHEQQMLEKYGDCIIPLEEAEWFGLTVPQAITRHKMIMAKENQPIPLKYELARKLLHDLEHPPPETDGQKVQTIESGVKKMSKKVLVIGNGSREHCIAWKLSQSPKVSNIIVSPGNGGLSQCGGKISMIDLNLSNHNELIEWCRNNRIDLVVVGPEDPLSKGISDSLNSNGIVCFGPSQKAARIECDKAFAKNFMKKYNIPTAAFENFTDHERAKEYVRSTGALVIKASGLAAGKGVIVAKTVDEACEAIDDMMLRKKFGKAGNEIVVEEFLDGDEVSVFAMTDGVNHRILLPAQDHKRAYDNDEGPNTGGMGAYCPYPFLNDEQLDIIKENIIQKTIDGMHQEGHPFVGLLYAGLMITPHGPKVIEFNCRFGDPETQSILSLLKSDIFDHFMACMYGQVDEIRFEWDNRYAVGIVLASGGYPGPIVKNIEIHGLNILNQLSDVHAFYSGTALKDGDLVTSGGRIMTIVALDHSLKQAAIKARNAVSMIKIEKSFFRNDIASKAIRRLETQIDYKQSGVDINAGNQLVEHIKEFARRTTRSGVMEQIGGFGALFDVSKLGMQDPILVSGTDGVGTKLKIAIDTGILNTVGIDLVAMCVNDILVQGAEPLFFLDYFACSRLRVDKAADIIKGISDGCLQSNCALIGGETAEMPGMYVGDDFDLAGFAVGAVERRQMLPRKSSIAEGDVIIGLTSSGVHSNGFSMVRKIMEVNQVNFGDQFDEQRKFHDILLTPTKIYVKSLMPAIKTGKIKALAHITGGGLIENIPRILPKEFGVELDAMSWPMHEIFTWLKHAGNVADHELQKTFNCGLGMVLIVSAKDANAIQDQIKTSNGEESYQVGKIIRRSDRAVIVRNFAQAIERNSSKITIKRTEREKKRVAVLISGSGTNLKAIIEYVNRNAHKTCINLTMVISNKSSAPGLQFAREAGIPVEVIVKKKIQSREEYDQLLNKALDDAHIDIVCLAGFMQMLTENFVNKWMGKMINIHPSLLPAFKGMDAYGQALQYGVKFTGCTSHFVVPEMDAGPIIAQGVVDIRPGETHDSLVERGKAVEHQIYPKALELVCSGQVKFSM
;
A
#
# COMPACT_ATOMS: atom_id res chain seq x y z
N MET A 1 -26.62 -16.24 44.81
CA MET A 1 -27.25 -14.91 44.92
C MET A 1 -26.28 -13.86 44.43
N VAL A 2 -26.54 -13.24 43.28
CA VAL A 2 -26.11 -11.86 43.00
C VAL A 2 -27.42 -11.17 42.65
N ARG A 3 -27.88 -10.28 43.55
CA ARG A 3 -29.13 -9.57 43.41
C ARG A 3 -29.11 -8.87 42.05
N TYR A 4 -30.03 -9.21 41.14
CA TYR A 4 -30.44 -8.28 40.09
C TYR A 4 -31.02 -7.09 40.83
N GLY A 5 -30.15 -6.11 41.07
CA GLY A 5 -30.49 -4.85 41.70
C GLY A 5 -31.63 -4.25 40.91
N ARG A 6 -32.62 -3.77 41.65
CA ARG A 6 -33.53 -2.71 41.21
C ARG A 6 -32.77 -1.79 40.25
N ILE A 7 -33.32 -1.60 39.05
CA ILE A 7 -32.92 -0.50 38.17
C ILE A 7 -32.88 0.75 39.08
N PRO A 8 -31.74 1.47 39.16
CA PRO A 8 -31.64 2.64 40.00
C PRO A 8 -32.80 3.58 39.62
N SER A 9 -33.56 4.01 40.62
CA SER A 9 -34.47 5.13 40.47
C SER A 9 -33.69 6.27 39.81
N TRP A 10 -34.13 6.63 38.61
CA TRP A 10 -33.65 7.72 37.73
C TRP A 10 -32.75 8.73 38.44
N SER A 11 -31.47 8.79 38.08
CA SER A 11 -30.51 9.77 38.62
C SER A 11 -30.72 11.20 38.11
N PHE A 12 -31.71 11.46 37.25
CA PHE A 12 -32.15 12.81 36.85
C PHE A 12 -33.65 12.85 36.51
N PRO A 13 -34.57 12.75 37.50
CA PRO A 13 -36.01 12.67 37.25
C PRO A 13 -36.58 13.85 36.43
N HIS A 14 -35.97 15.02 36.58
CA HIS A 14 -36.38 16.30 36.00
C HIS A 14 -36.01 16.47 34.52
N ILE A 15 -35.02 15.75 34.01
CA ILE A 15 -34.60 15.80 32.59
C ILE A 15 -35.30 14.71 31.80
N THR A 16 -35.45 13.53 32.38
CA THR A 16 -36.14 12.43 31.69
C THR A 16 -37.60 12.79 31.44
N ALA A 17 -38.31 13.35 32.43
CA ALA A 17 -39.73 13.75 32.32
C ALA A 17 -40.07 14.75 31.20
N ARG A 18 -39.08 15.28 30.45
CA ARG A 18 -39.26 16.22 29.34
C ARG A 18 -38.90 15.64 27.95
N LEU A 19 -38.52 14.35 27.89
CA LEU A 19 -38.32 13.68 26.60
C LEU A 19 -39.67 13.45 25.90
N PRO A 20 -39.73 13.53 24.56
CA PRO A 20 -41.01 13.36 23.85
C PRO A 20 -41.66 11.99 24.11
N ASP A 21 -43.00 11.96 24.16
CA ASP A 21 -43.76 10.72 24.44
C ASP A 21 -43.45 9.58 23.47
N HIS A 22 -43.12 9.88 22.21
CA HIS A 22 -42.73 8.86 21.23
C HIS A 22 -41.40 8.18 21.61
N PHE A 23 -40.42 8.90 22.19
CA PHE A 23 -39.18 8.30 22.69
C PHE A 23 -39.47 7.27 23.79
N TYR A 24 -40.38 7.60 24.70
CA TYR A 24 -40.80 6.72 25.78
C TYR A 24 -41.53 5.47 25.27
N ARG A 25 -42.42 5.62 24.29
CA ARG A 25 -43.13 4.50 23.65
C ARG A 25 -42.13 3.50 23.02
N HIS A 26 -41.18 3.99 22.22
CA HIS A 26 -40.15 3.15 21.58
C HIS A 26 -39.22 2.46 22.59
N ARG A 27 -38.87 3.13 23.69
CA ARG A 27 -38.01 2.56 24.74
C ARG A 27 -38.70 1.51 25.60
N GLN A 28 -40.01 1.66 25.84
CA GLN A 28 -40.79 0.64 26.53
C GLN A 28 -40.86 -0.66 25.71
N GLU A 29 -40.91 -0.59 24.39
CA GLU A 29 -40.86 -1.78 23.53
C GLU A 29 -39.51 -2.51 23.60
N LEU A 30 -38.39 -1.78 23.69
CA LEU A 30 -37.04 -2.35 23.86
C LEU A 30 -36.84 -3.07 25.20
N THR A 31 -37.58 -2.66 26.23
CA THR A 31 -37.41 -3.13 27.61
C THR A 31 -38.46 -4.16 28.02
N LYS A 32 -39.50 -4.38 27.20
CA LYS A 32 -40.43 -5.50 27.36
C LYS A 32 -39.63 -6.82 27.33
N PRO A 33 -39.81 -7.72 28.30
CA PRO A 33 -39.29 -9.09 28.20
C PRO A 33 -39.78 -9.68 26.88
N SER A 34 -38.88 -10.30 26.10
CA SER A 34 -39.35 -10.97 24.89
C SER A 34 -40.39 -12.00 25.31
N GLU A 35 -41.59 -11.92 24.74
CA GLU A 35 -42.52 -13.04 24.84
C GLU A 35 -41.77 -14.28 24.39
N ARG A 36 -42.02 -15.41 25.08
CA ARG A 36 -41.40 -16.71 24.80
C ARG A 36 -41.22 -16.80 23.29
N VAL A 37 -39.97 -16.86 22.82
CA VAL A 37 -39.68 -17.19 21.43
C VAL A 37 -40.07 -18.65 21.29
N HIS A 38 -41.38 -18.88 21.20
CA HIS A 38 -42.02 -20.14 20.92
C HIS A 38 -41.45 -20.60 19.58
N ASP A 39 -41.13 -21.89 19.51
CA ASP A 39 -40.61 -22.61 18.36
C ASP A 39 -39.10 -22.56 18.09
N ARG A 40 -38.30 -22.74 19.15
CA ARG A 40 -37.07 -23.53 18.99
C ARG A 40 -37.06 -24.71 19.95
N PRO A 41 -36.87 -25.95 19.47
CA PRO A 41 -36.55 -27.07 20.34
C PRO A 41 -35.21 -26.75 20.99
N VAL A 42 -35.23 -26.36 22.26
CA VAL A 42 -34.05 -26.50 23.11
C VAL A 42 -33.57 -27.94 22.92
N PRO A 43 -32.27 -28.21 22.69
CA PRO A 43 -31.79 -29.59 22.59
C PRO A 43 -32.34 -30.38 23.79
N THR A 44 -32.99 -31.52 23.54
CA THR A 44 -33.79 -32.29 24.53
C THR A 44 -33.05 -32.62 25.83
N ASP A 45 -31.73 -32.49 25.83
CA ASP A 45 -30.84 -32.84 26.92
C ASP A 45 -30.53 -31.67 27.88
N PHE A 46 -30.93 -30.44 27.55
CA PHE A 46 -30.75 -29.27 28.43
C PHE A 46 -31.87 -29.20 29.48
N LEU A 47 -31.48 -29.14 30.75
CA LEU A 47 -32.38 -29.07 31.90
C LEU A 47 -32.05 -27.84 32.75
N ASP A 48 -33.08 -27.25 33.36
CA ASP A 48 -32.92 -26.12 34.27
C ASP A 48 -32.71 -26.61 35.72
N TYR A 49 -31.64 -26.14 36.37
CA TYR A 49 -31.27 -26.52 37.74
C TYR A 49 -31.08 -25.26 38.59
N LYS A 50 -31.73 -25.22 39.76
CA LYS A 50 -31.37 -24.29 40.84
C LYS A 50 -30.57 -25.03 41.90
N TYR A 51 -29.62 -24.33 42.51
CA TYR A 51 -28.94 -24.83 43.69
C TYR A 51 -29.75 -24.46 44.93
N ASP A 52 -29.88 -25.41 45.86
CA ASP A 52 -30.41 -25.16 47.21
C ASP A 52 -29.65 -23.99 47.88
N SER A 53 -30.22 -23.35 48.90
CA SER A 53 -29.69 -22.14 49.55
C SER A 53 -28.23 -22.27 50.00
N ASP A 54 -27.76 -23.49 50.25
CA ASP A 54 -26.38 -23.82 50.63
C ASP A 54 -25.47 -24.18 49.45
N LEU A 55 -25.91 -23.94 48.22
CA LEU A 55 -25.19 -24.14 46.95
C LEU A 55 -24.68 -25.57 46.68
N SER A 56 -25.09 -26.58 47.45
CA SER A 56 -24.43 -27.89 47.48
C SER A 56 -25.11 -29.00 46.67
N LYS A 57 -26.39 -28.85 46.28
CA LYS A 57 -27.09 -29.84 45.44
C LYS A 57 -27.96 -29.17 44.35
N PRO A 58 -27.84 -29.61 43.08
CA PRO A 58 -28.66 -29.11 41.98
C PRO A 58 -30.06 -29.77 42.01
N ILE A 59 -31.10 -28.94 42.08
CA ILE A 59 -32.52 -29.33 42.03
C ILE A 59 -33.08 -28.94 40.66
N ARG A 60 -33.63 -29.91 39.91
CA ARG A 60 -34.30 -29.63 38.64
C ARG A 60 -35.57 -28.82 38.91
N VAL A 61 -35.75 -27.68 38.23
CA VAL A 61 -36.97 -26.86 38.37
C VAL A 61 -37.82 -27.04 37.11
N PRO A 62 -38.99 -27.69 37.20
CA PRO A 62 -39.92 -27.76 36.08
C PRO A 62 -40.41 -26.35 35.70
N ASP A 63 -40.68 -26.14 34.41
CA ASP A 63 -41.38 -24.97 33.86
C ASP A 63 -40.70 -23.59 34.02
N VAL A 64 -39.41 -23.55 34.35
CA VAL A 64 -38.60 -22.31 34.31
C VAL A 64 -37.94 -22.16 32.93
N PRO A 65 -38.05 -20.99 32.27
CA PRO A 65 -37.40 -20.74 30.99
C PRO A 65 -35.88 -20.68 31.14
N ILE A 66 -35.15 -21.39 30.25
CA ILE A 66 -33.68 -21.32 30.22
C ILE A 66 -33.25 -19.89 29.85
N PRO A 67 -32.38 -19.25 30.63
CA PRO A 67 -31.97 -17.87 30.37
C PRO A 67 -31.22 -17.74 29.05
N VAL A 68 -31.61 -16.72 28.27
CA VAL A 68 -30.95 -16.29 27.04
C VAL A 68 -30.16 -15.03 27.33
N THR A 69 -28.86 -15.05 27.06
CA THR A 69 -27.95 -13.92 27.23
C THR A 69 -27.46 -13.41 25.88
N TYR A 70 -27.47 -12.10 25.70
CA TYR A 70 -26.95 -11.43 24.50
C TYR A 70 -25.62 -10.79 24.88
N PRO A 71 -24.50 -11.23 24.31
CA PRO A 71 -23.20 -10.63 24.59
C PRO A 71 -23.08 -9.28 23.84
N LYS A 72 -22.08 -8.45 24.15
CA LYS A 72 -21.94 -7.11 23.52
C LYS A 72 -21.77 -7.20 22.00
N GLU A 73 -21.19 -8.28 21.53
CA GLU A 73 -20.99 -8.62 20.12
C GLU A 73 -22.31 -8.78 19.37
N ALA A 74 -23.42 -9.04 20.08
CA ALA A 74 -24.75 -9.07 19.47
C ALA A 74 -25.25 -7.69 19.03
N ASP A 75 -24.75 -6.61 19.63
CA ASP A 75 -25.10 -5.24 19.23
C ASP A 75 -24.49 -4.85 17.87
N ALA A 76 -23.42 -5.55 17.44
CA ALA A 76 -22.74 -5.33 16.16
C ALA A 76 -23.27 -6.20 15.01
N GLY A 77 -24.24 -7.08 15.26
CA GLY A 77 -24.85 -7.97 14.26
C GLY A 77 -26.38 -7.96 14.35
N LEU A 78 -27.07 -8.72 13.50
CA LEU A 78 -28.53 -8.87 13.53
C LEU A 78 -28.90 -10.28 13.98
N TRP A 79 -29.44 -10.42 15.19
CA TRP A 79 -29.59 -11.75 15.80
C TRP A 79 -31.02 -12.32 15.73
N GLY A 80 -32.01 -11.54 15.27
CA GLY A 80 -33.37 -12.04 15.04
C GLY A 80 -34.05 -12.48 16.33
N GLY A 81 -33.68 -11.86 17.45
CA GLY A 81 -34.07 -12.27 18.79
C GLY A 81 -33.37 -13.52 19.33
N GLU A 82 -32.46 -14.19 18.58
CA GLU A 82 -31.68 -15.30 19.12
C GLU A 82 -30.55 -14.81 20.04
N GLY A 83 -30.22 -15.56 21.09
CA GLY A 83 -29.08 -15.27 21.96
C GLY A 83 -28.42 -16.54 22.47
N ILE A 84 -27.41 -16.40 23.32
CA ILE A 84 -26.69 -17.52 23.93
C ILE A 84 -27.57 -18.15 25.01
N VAL A 85 -27.85 -19.43 24.90
CA VAL A 85 -28.64 -20.18 25.88
C VAL A 85 -27.69 -20.85 26.87
N LYS A 86 -27.91 -20.65 28.17
CA LYS A 86 -27.12 -21.29 29.24
C LYS A 86 -27.98 -22.30 29.99
N GLY A 87 -27.66 -23.59 29.90
CA GLY A 87 -28.33 -24.64 30.69
C GLY A 87 -27.39 -25.79 31.04
N TYR A 88 -27.93 -26.90 31.54
CA TYR A 88 -27.13 -28.05 32.00
C TYR A 88 -27.50 -29.32 31.23
N VAL A 89 -26.51 -30.11 30.82
CA VAL A 89 -26.74 -31.35 30.07
C VAL A 89 -26.74 -32.56 30.99
N LYS A 90 -27.72 -33.46 30.83
CA LYS A 90 -27.81 -34.70 31.61
C LYS A 90 -26.68 -35.68 31.23
N PRO A 91 -25.96 -36.30 32.19
CA PRO A 91 -24.96 -37.32 31.87
C PRO A 91 -25.57 -38.53 31.14
N ARG A 92 -24.94 -39.00 30.06
CA ARG A 92 -25.36 -40.23 29.36
C ARG A 92 -25.15 -41.44 30.27
N LYS A 93 -26.26 -42.03 30.73
CA LYS A 93 -26.57 -43.35 31.33
C LYS A 93 -25.51 -44.32 31.92
N TYR A 94 -24.23 -44.01 32.08
CA TYR A 94 -23.24 -44.97 32.63
C TYR A 94 -22.21 -44.44 33.62
N PHE A 95 -22.38 -43.23 34.17
CA PHE A 95 -21.62 -42.81 35.35
C PHE A 95 -22.55 -42.22 36.42
N GLN A 96 -22.68 -42.97 37.52
CA GLN A 96 -23.27 -42.50 38.77
C GLN A 96 -22.42 -41.35 39.36
N ALA A 97 -23.10 -40.36 39.93
CA ALA A 97 -22.56 -39.31 40.83
C ALA A 97 -21.66 -38.20 40.23
N GLY A 98 -22.04 -37.59 39.09
CA GLY A 98 -21.39 -36.37 38.59
C GLY A 98 -22.34 -35.15 38.56
N TRP A 99 -21.87 -33.98 39.02
CA TRP A 99 -22.60 -32.71 38.92
C TRP A 99 -22.99 -32.39 37.46
N PRO A 100 -24.21 -31.90 37.18
CA PRO A 100 -24.58 -31.42 35.85
C PRO A 100 -23.61 -30.30 35.44
N ARG A 101 -22.95 -30.45 34.29
CA ARG A 101 -22.02 -29.42 33.80
C ARG A 101 -22.78 -28.33 33.07
N PRO A 102 -22.53 -27.03 33.37
CA PRO A 102 -23.11 -25.94 32.62
C PRO A 102 -22.59 -26.00 31.18
N LYS A 103 -23.49 -25.89 30.22
CA LYS A 103 -23.19 -25.82 28.79
C LYS A 103 -23.84 -24.58 28.20
N TYR A 104 -23.08 -23.92 27.35
CA TYR A 104 -23.58 -22.79 26.56
C TYR A 104 -23.89 -23.30 25.16
N TRP A 105 -25.05 -22.91 24.66
CA TRP A 105 -25.43 -23.11 23.27
C TRP A 105 -25.39 -21.76 22.58
N PHE A 106 -24.48 -21.62 21.62
CA PHE A 106 -24.29 -20.42 20.84
C PHE A 106 -25.11 -20.51 19.55
N PRO A 107 -25.80 -19.44 19.14
CA PRO A 107 -26.46 -19.42 17.86
C PRO A 107 -25.43 -19.48 16.73
N ASN A 108 -25.82 -20.09 15.60
CA ASN A 108 -24.94 -20.17 14.44
C ASN A 108 -24.96 -18.82 13.70
N LEU A 109 -23.83 -18.13 13.74
CA LEU A 109 -23.63 -16.82 13.12
C LEU A 109 -23.11 -16.98 11.69
N LYS A 110 -23.69 -16.25 10.75
CA LYS A 110 -23.26 -16.19 9.36
C LYS A 110 -22.93 -14.76 8.99
N LYS A 111 -21.86 -14.57 8.22
CA LYS A 111 -21.62 -13.30 7.51
C LYS A 111 -22.39 -13.34 6.20
N VAL A 112 -23.27 -12.38 5.99
CA VAL A 112 -24.04 -12.23 4.74
C VAL A 112 -23.93 -10.81 4.24
N VAL A 113 -23.99 -10.65 2.92
CA VAL A 113 -24.11 -9.33 2.30
C VAL A 113 -25.58 -9.13 1.94
N VAL A 114 -26.17 -8.05 2.42
CA VAL A 114 -27.56 -7.65 2.13
C VAL A 114 -27.55 -6.30 1.44
N HIS A 115 -28.45 -6.10 0.48
CA HIS A 115 -28.65 -4.80 -0.16
C HIS A 115 -29.84 -4.09 0.47
N SER A 116 -29.69 -2.81 0.78
CA SER A 116 -30.81 -1.92 1.09
C SER A 116 -31.15 -1.09 -0.12
N GLU A 117 -32.39 -1.16 -0.59
CA GLU A 117 -32.92 -0.33 -1.66
C GLU A 117 -33.13 1.11 -1.17
N ILE A 118 -33.60 1.28 0.07
CA ILE A 118 -33.80 2.61 0.66
C ILE A 118 -32.47 3.34 0.83
N LEU A 119 -31.47 2.68 1.41
CA LEU A 119 -30.15 3.29 1.63
C LEU A 119 -29.27 3.26 0.37
N ASP A 120 -29.62 2.44 -0.62
CA ASP A 120 -28.87 2.24 -1.88
C ASP A 120 -27.41 1.85 -1.60
N THR A 121 -27.24 0.84 -0.75
CA THR A 121 -25.92 0.40 -0.25
C THR A 121 -25.96 -1.08 0.14
N HIS A 122 -24.85 -1.79 -0.10
CA HIS A 122 -24.64 -3.15 0.36
C HIS A 122 -24.02 -3.15 1.75
N PHE A 123 -24.62 -3.89 2.68
CA PHE A 123 -24.12 -4.08 4.04
C PHE A 123 -23.63 -5.50 4.22
N GLN A 124 -22.39 -5.67 4.66
CA GLN A 124 -21.93 -6.95 5.21
C GLN A 124 -22.34 -7.02 6.68
N ILE A 125 -23.25 -7.92 7.02
CA ILE A 125 -23.75 -8.09 8.39
C ILE A 125 -23.44 -9.49 8.91
N ILE A 126 -23.18 -9.59 10.20
CA ILE A 126 -23.18 -10.87 10.92
C ILE A 126 -24.60 -11.10 11.42
N CYS A 127 -25.23 -12.20 11.02
CA CYS A 127 -26.59 -12.51 11.43
C CYS A 127 -26.82 -13.99 11.77
N THR A 128 -27.93 -14.28 12.45
CA THR A 128 -28.31 -15.67 12.76
C THR A 128 -29.12 -16.27 11.61
N ARG A 129 -29.28 -17.60 11.61
CA ARG A 129 -30.16 -18.27 10.63
C ARG A 129 -31.60 -17.80 10.73
N ARG A 130 -32.11 -17.48 11.93
CA ARG A 130 -33.44 -16.89 12.10
C ARG A 130 -33.54 -15.51 11.52
N THR A 131 -32.50 -14.67 11.62
CA THR A 131 -32.51 -13.37 10.93
C THR A 131 -32.66 -13.52 9.43
N LEU A 132 -31.98 -14.50 8.81
CA LEU A 132 -32.16 -14.78 7.38
C LEU A 132 -33.59 -15.22 7.07
N SER A 133 -34.16 -16.13 7.89
CA SER A 133 -35.56 -16.53 7.75
C SER A 133 -36.50 -15.33 7.87
N LEU A 134 -36.27 -14.43 8.83
CA LEU A 134 -37.09 -13.24 9.01
C LEU A 134 -36.92 -12.27 7.82
N ILE A 135 -35.72 -12.12 7.27
CA ILE A 135 -35.51 -11.33 6.05
C ILE A 135 -36.35 -11.91 4.89
N ASP A 136 -36.38 -13.23 4.75
CA ASP A 136 -37.19 -13.90 3.72
C ASP A 136 -38.71 -13.77 4.02
N ASP A 137 -39.13 -13.95 5.27
CA ASP A 137 -40.54 -13.87 5.72
C ASP A 137 -41.11 -12.44 5.56
N TYR A 138 -40.26 -11.43 5.72
CA TYR A 138 -40.59 -10.03 5.47
C TYR A 138 -40.36 -9.62 4.00
N TYR A 139 -40.00 -10.55 3.11
CA TYR A 139 -39.77 -10.31 1.68
C TYR A 139 -38.72 -9.23 1.42
N GLY A 140 -37.61 -9.25 2.15
CA GLY A 140 -36.45 -8.39 1.91
C GLY A 140 -35.90 -7.71 3.16
N PHE A 141 -34.65 -7.27 3.04
CA PHE A 141 -33.88 -6.72 4.17
C PHE A 141 -34.51 -5.44 4.73
N ASP A 142 -34.89 -4.50 3.86
CA ASP A 142 -35.50 -3.22 4.26
C ASP A 142 -36.84 -3.44 4.97
N ASN A 143 -37.67 -4.36 4.47
CA ASN A 143 -38.93 -4.73 5.11
C ASN A 143 -38.71 -5.41 6.46
N TYR A 144 -37.72 -6.29 6.59
CA TYR A 144 -37.36 -6.86 7.88
C TYR A 144 -36.95 -5.77 8.87
N ILE A 145 -36.07 -4.85 8.48
CA ILE A 145 -35.63 -3.77 9.36
C ILE A 145 -36.80 -2.85 9.76
N LEU A 146 -37.67 -2.49 8.82
CA LEU A 146 -38.76 -1.53 9.03
C LEU A 146 -40.03 -2.10 9.64
N ARG A 147 -40.34 -3.39 9.42
CA ARG A 147 -41.63 -4.01 9.80
C ARG A 147 -41.51 -5.07 10.89
N SER A 148 -40.30 -5.54 11.21
CA SER A 148 -40.11 -6.47 12.33
C SER A 148 -40.41 -5.82 13.67
N LYS A 149 -40.77 -6.64 14.66
CA LYS A 149 -40.89 -6.18 16.05
C LYS A 149 -39.51 -5.74 16.53
N VAL A 150 -39.46 -4.68 17.33
CA VAL A 150 -38.21 -4.15 17.91
C VAL A 150 -37.42 -5.23 18.68
N GLN A 151 -38.13 -6.21 19.25
CA GLN A 151 -37.57 -7.35 19.97
C GLN A 151 -36.83 -8.36 19.08
N ASP A 152 -37.19 -8.45 17.79
CA ASP A 152 -36.50 -9.31 16.81
C ASP A 152 -35.24 -8.62 16.28
N LEU A 153 -35.23 -7.28 16.26
CA LEU A 153 -34.01 -6.51 15.95
C LEU A 153 -32.99 -6.59 17.09
N LYS A 154 -33.41 -6.21 18.32
CA LYS A 154 -32.67 -6.25 19.60
C LYS A 154 -31.13 -6.18 19.46
N SER A 155 -30.68 -5.19 18.69
CA SER A 155 -29.29 -4.93 18.30
C SER A 155 -29.15 -3.45 18.02
N GLN A 156 -28.06 -2.84 18.49
CA GLN A 156 -27.79 -1.42 18.21
C GLN A 156 -27.65 -1.17 16.71
N LEU A 157 -27.00 -2.07 15.96
CA LEU A 157 -26.90 -1.98 14.50
C LEU A 157 -28.29 -1.98 13.84
N GLY A 158 -29.16 -2.92 14.20
CA GLY A 158 -30.51 -3.01 13.62
C GLY A 158 -31.37 -1.78 13.89
N LEU A 159 -31.27 -1.22 15.10
CA LEU A 159 -31.97 0.01 15.47
C LEU A 159 -31.42 1.24 14.75
N ALA A 160 -30.11 1.32 14.58
CA ALA A 160 -29.45 2.40 13.84
C ALA A 160 -29.84 2.38 12.35
N LEU A 161 -29.86 1.19 11.73
CA LEU A 161 -30.28 1.01 10.34
C LEU A 161 -31.76 1.38 10.15
N ARG A 162 -32.65 0.93 11.06
CA ARG A 162 -34.07 1.31 11.01
C ARG A 162 -34.25 2.82 11.10
N ARG A 163 -33.51 3.48 12.01
CA ARG A 163 -33.53 4.93 12.13
C ARG A 163 -33.06 5.62 10.84
N GLN A 164 -31.96 5.18 10.24
CA GLN A 164 -31.47 5.78 8.99
C GLN A 164 -32.45 5.61 7.83
N MET A 165 -33.07 4.44 7.69
CA MET A 165 -34.10 4.20 6.66
C MET A 165 -35.33 5.10 6.88
N LEU A 166 -35.83 5.18 8.11
CA LEU A 166 -36.97 6.05 8.46
C LEU A 166 -36.65 7.53 8.21
N LEU A 167 -35.44 7.99 8.51
CA LEU A 167 -35.01 9.36 8.23
C LEU A 167 -34.96 9.65 6.73
N LYS A 168 -34.39 8.73 5.94
CA LYS A 168 -34.28 8.90 4.49
C LYS A 168 -35.65 8.91 3.82
N LEU A 169 -36.57 8.04 4.25
CA LEU A 169 -37.97 8.02 3.83
C LEU A 169 -38.71 9.31 4.25
N ALA A 170 -38.56 9.76 5.50
CA ALA A 170 -39.24 10.95 6.00
C ALA A 170 -38.75 12.25 5.34
N ARG A 171 -37.46 12.32 4.97
CA ARG A 171 -36.86 13.48 4.29
C ARG A 171 -36.99 13.45 2.77
N LYS A 172 -37.38 12.30 2.21
CA LYS A 172 -37.41 12.07 0.75
C LYS A 172 -36.06 12.31 0.07
N GLU A 173 -34.97 11.91 0.74
CA GLU A 173 -33.60 12.11 0.25
C GLU A 173 -33.17 10.95 -0.66
N PHE A 174 -33.68 10.91 -1.90
CA PHE A 174 -33.33 9.91 -2.92
C PHE A 174 -32.58 10.53 -4.11
N LYS A 175 -31.87 9.69 -4.88
CA LYS A 175 -30.96 10.12 -5.94
C LYS A 175 -31.66 10.88 -7.07
N ASP A 176 -32.89 10.49 -7.38
CA ASP A 176 -33.72 11.08 -8.42
C ASP A 176 -35.21 10.89 -8.09
N LYS A 177 -36.08 11.59 -8.83
CA LYS A 177 -37.53 11.61 -8.57
C LYS A 177 -38.23 10.29 -8.89
N ASP A 178 -37.71 9.50 -9.83
CA ASP A 178 -38.31 8.22 -10.20
C ASP A 178 -38.06 7.18 -9.10
N HIS A 179 -36.83 7.16 -8.57
CA HIS A 179 -36.46 6.32 -7.43
C HIS A 179 -37.19 6.76 -6.15
N GLU A 180 -37.34 8.07 -5.90
CA GLU A 180 -38.16 8.58 -4.80
C GLU A 180 -39.61 8.04 -4.89
N GLN A 181 -40.24 8.17 -6.06
CA GLN A 181 -41.61 7.70 -6.27
C GLN A 181 -41.72 6.19 -6.04
N GLN A 182 -40.79 5.39 -6.56
CA GLN A 182 -40.77 3.94 -6.37
C GLN A 182 -40.62 3.55 -4.88
N MET A 183 -39.75 4.23 -4.12
CA MET A 183 -39.55 3.96 -2.70
C MET A 183 -40.77 4.39 -1.87
N LEU A 184 -41.40 5.53 -2.19
CA LEU A 184 -42.61 5.99 -1.53
C LEU A 184 -43.83 5.09 -1.83
N GLU A 185 -43.93 4.52 -3.03
CA GLU A 185 -44.96 3.53 -3.36
C GLU A 185 -44.76 2.21 -2.61
N LYS A 186 -43.51 1.75 -2.47
CA LYS A 186 -43.17 0.46 -1.85
C LYS A 186 -43.17 0.48 -0.31
N TYR A 187 -42.75 1.59 0.30
CA TYR A 187 -42.58 1.72 1.77
C TYR A 187 -43.40 2.86 2.39
N GLY A 188 -44.36 3.42 1.65
CA GLY A 188 -45.16 4.57 2.08
C GLY A 188 -45.90 4.39 3.39
N ASP A 189 -46.32 3.16 3.70
CA ASP A 189 -46.98 2.79 4.96
C ASP A 189 -46.04 2.75 6.17
N CYS A 190 -44.72 2.74 5.96
CA CYS A 190 -43.70 2.77 7.00
C CYS A 190 -43.23 4.19 7.35
N ILE A 191 -43.70 5.22 6.63
CA ILE A 191 -43.28 6.60 6.84
C ILE A 191 -43.89 7.13 8.13
N ILE A 192 -43.04 7.61 9.02
CA ILE A 192 -43.43 8.31 10.24
C ILE A 192 -42.99 9.78 10.16
N PRO A 193 -43.60 10.69 10.95
CA PRO A 193 -43.16 12.08 11.01
C PRO A 193 -41.65 12.18 11.24
N LEU A 194 -40.98 13.12 10.57
CA LEU A 194 -39.54 13.33 10.70
C LEU A 194 -39.13 13.51 12.17
N GLU A 195 -39.92 14.27 12.91
CA GLU A 195 -39.73 14.49 14.35
C GLU A 195 -39.82 13.20 15.18
N GLU A 196 -40.50 12.16 14.72
CA GLU A 196 -40.52 10.86 15.40
C GLU A 196 -39.35 9.98 14.97
N ALA A 197 -39.03 9.96 13.66
CA ALA A 197 -37.90 9.23 13.10
C ALA A 197 -36.56 9.65 13.72
N GLU A 198 -36.40 10.93 14.03
CA GLU A 198 -35.18 11.47 14.61
C GLU A 198 -34.86 10.94 16.01
N TRP A 199 -35.85 10.48 16.76
CA TRP A 199 -35.70 9.96 18.12
C TRP A 199 -35.70 8.43 18.21
N PHE A 200 -36.06 7.76 17.11
CA PHE A 200 -36.14 6.30 17.07
C PHE A 200 -34.77 5.66 17.37
N GLY A 201 -34.73 4.67 18.27
CA GLY A 201 -33.52 3.90 18.55
C GLY A 201 -32.40 4.61 19.35
N LEU A 202 -32.59 5.86 19.79
CA LEU A 202 -31.59 6.57 20.58
C LEU A 202 -31.39 5.96 21.97
N THR A 203 -30.13 5.95 22.43
CA THR A 203 -29.80 5.66 23.84
C THR A 203 -30.25 6.81 24.75
N VAL A 204 -30.45 6.55 26.05
CA VAL A 204 -30.83 7.62 27.01
C VAL A 204 -29.83 8.80 26.98
N PRO A 205 -28.50 8.59 26.96
CA PRO A 205 -27.55 9.68 26.81
C PRO A 205 -27.73 10.46 25.50
N GLN A 206 -27.90 9.78 24.37
CA GLN A 206 -28.11 10.42 23.07
C GLN A 206 -29.41 11.23 23.01
N ALA A 207 -30.49 10.72 23.59
CA ALA A 207 -31.76 11.43 23.67
C ALA A 207 -31.68 12.67 24.56
N ILE A 208 -30.96 12.60 25.69
CA ILE A 208 -30.71 13.76 26.56
C ILE A 208 -29.88 14.81 25.82
N THR A 209 -28.83 14.41 25.10
CA THR A 209 -28.01 15.33 24.30
C THR A 209 -28.85 16.00 23.21
N ARG A 210 -29.66 15.23 22.47
CA ARG A 210 -30.56 15.76 21.44
C ARG A 210 -31.59 16.74 22.01
N HIS A 211 -32.22 16.40 23.14
CA HIS A 211 -33.16 17.27 23.82
C HIS A 211 -32.52 18.59 24.23
N LYS A 212 -31.30 18.54 24.78
CA LYS A 212 -30.53 19.75 25.13
C LYS A 212 -30.22 20.62 23.90
N MET A 213 -29.92 20.01 22.75
CA MET A 213 -29.69 20.74 21.49
C MET A 213 -30.96 21.42 20.96
N ILE A 214 -32.12 20.76 21.03
CA ILE A 214 -33.40 21.35 20.62
C ILE A 214 -33.78 22.52 21.54
N MET A 215 -33.68 22.32 22.85
CA MET A 215 -33.92 23.39 23.84
C MET A 215 -32.95 24.57 23.70
N ALA A 216 -31.72 24.32 23.22
CA ALA A 216 -30.75 25.38 22.91
C ALA A 216 -31.11 26.15 21.62
N LYS A 217 -31.79 25.51 20.66
CA LYS A 217 -32.30 26.16 19.43
C LYS A 217 -33.56 26.98 19.67
N GLU A 218 -34.49 26.50 20.49
CA GLU A 218 -35.77 27.18 20.75
C GLU A 218 -35.63 28.44 21.63
N ASN A 219 -34.55 28.55 22.41
CA ASN A 219 -34.30 29.70 23.29
C ASN A 219 -33.35 30.78 22.73
N GLN A 220 -33.11 30.81 21.41
CA GLN A 220 -32.33 31.89 20.78
C GLN A 220 -33.24 32.90 20.07
N PRO A 221 -33.21 34.21 20.44
CA PRO A 221 -33.83 35.23 19.61
C PRO A 221 -33.10 35.30 18.27
N ILE A 222 -33.85 35.11 17.18
CA ILE A 222 -33.31 35.15 15.81
C ILE A 222 -32.82 36.58 15.52
N PRO A 223 -31.52 36.79 15.27
CA PRO A 223 -31.02 38.13 14.95
C PRO A 223 -31.54 38.58 13.57
N LEU A 224 -31.99 39.84 13.48
CA LEU A 224 -32.59 40.49 12.31
C LEU A 224 -31.86 40.23 10.96
N LYS A 225 -30.54 39.98 10.99
CA LYS A 225 -29.74 39.69 9.81
C LYS A 225 -30.15 38.41 9.07
N TYR A 226 -30.66 37.40 9.79
CA TYR A 226 -31.09 36.13 9.19
C TYR A 226 -32.50 36.21 8.60
N GLU A 227 -33.37 37.07 9.15
CA GLU A 227 -34.65 37.42 8.52
C GLU A 227 -34.42 38.17 7.20
N LEU A 228 -33.47 39.11 7.18
CA LEU A 228 -33.12 39.86 5.98
C LEU A 228 -32.56 38.95 4.87
N ALA A 229 -31.69 38.00 5.23
CA ALA A 229 -31.12 37.03 4.29
C ALA A 229 -32.19 36.08 3.72
N ARG A 230 -33.15 35.63 4.54
CA ARG A 230 -34.29 34.83 4.08
C ARG A 230 -35.21 35.61 3.15
N LYS A 231 -35.46 36.89 3.44
CA LYS A 231 -36.27 37.76 2.58
C LYS A 231 -35.60 38.00 1.23
N LEU A 232 -34.28 38.24 1.22
CA LEU A 232 -33.49 38.36 0.00
C LEU A 232 -33.47 37.06 -0.83
N LEU A 233 -33.37 35.89 -0.19
CA LEU A 233 -33.45 34.60 -0.88
C LEU A 233 -34.84 34.34 -1.45
N HIS A 234 -35.91 34.67 -0.70
CA HIS A 234 -37.28 34.56 -1.18
C HIS A 234 -37.55 35.48 -2.38
N ASP A 235 -37.05 36.73 -2.36
CA ASP A 235 -37.18 37.70 -3.45
C ASP A 235 -36.33 37.34 -4.69
N LEU A 236 -35.24 36.57 -4.50
CA LEU A 236 -34.43 36.01 -5.59
C LEU A 236 -35.05 34.75 -6.21
N GLU A 237 -35.75 33.94 -5.42
CA GLU A 237 -36.43 32.72 -5.87
C GLU A 237 -37.81 33.02 -6.50
N HIS A 238 -38.43 34.14 -6.14
CA HIS A 238 -39.75 34.56 -6.64
C HIS A 238 -39.71 36.01 -7.15
N PRO A 239 -39.02 36.29 -8.27
CA PRO A 239 -38.99 37.63 -8.84
C PRO A 239 -40.41 38.08 -9.24
N PRO A 240 -40.76 39.36 -9.06
CA PRO A 240 -42.06 39.88 -9.50
C PRO A 240 -42.20 39.76 -11.03
N PRO A 241 -43.43 39.56 -11.56
CA PRO A 241 -43.62 39.31 -12.99
C PRO A 241 -43.20 40.52 -13.84
N GLU A 242 -42.33 40.27 -14.80
CA GLU A 242 -41.85 41.29 -15.75
C GLU A 242 -42.95 41.69 -16.74
N THR A 243 -43.22 42.99 -16.82
CA THR A 243 -43.93 43.61 -17.94
C THR A 243 -43.01 43.68 -19.15
N ASP A 244 -43.39 42.88 -20.14
CA ASP A 244 -43.31 43.03 -21.59
C ASP A 244 -42.13 43.81 -22.23
N GLY A 245 -41.38 43.07 -23.03
CA GLY A 245 -40.90 43.53 -24.33
C GLY A 245 -39.54 44.23 -24.37
N GLN A 246 -38.48 43.47 -24.68
CA GLN A 246 -37.78 43.57 -25.97
C GLN A 246 -36.56 42.63 -26.07
N LYS A 247 -36.61 41.81 -27.12
CA LYS A 247 -35.52 41.11 -27.83
C LYS A 247 -34.12 41.18 -27.21
N VAL A 248 -33.69 40.08 -26.59
CA VAL A 248 -32.27 39.81 -26.35
C VAL A 248 -31.70 39.11 -27.59
N GLN A 249 -30.84 39.85 -28.30
CA GLN A 249 -29.90 39.35 -29.28
C GLN A 249 -28.94 38.37 -28.61
N THR A 250 -28.59 37.31 -29.34
CA THR A 250 -27.48 36.40 -29.05
C THR A 250 -26.22 37.21 -28.84
N ILE A 251 -25.77 37.33 -27.59
CA ILE A 251 -24.44 37.79 -27.24
C ILE A 251 -23.72 36.61 -26.60
N GLU A 252 -22.91 35.93 -27.42
CA GLU A 252 -21.70 35.28 -26.91
C GLU A 252 -20.87 36.34 -26.18
N SER A 253 -20.96 36.39 -24.85
CA SER A 253 -20.01 37.12 -24.03
C SER A 253 -19.85 36.48 -22.66
N GLY A 254 -18.69 35.88 -22.46
CA GLY A 254 -17.97 35.70 -21.20
C GLY A 254 -18.79 35.42 -19.95
N VAL A 255 -18.88 34.15 -19.56
CA VAL A 255 -18.83 33.80 -18.14
C VAL A 255 -17.47 34.29 -17.63
N LYS A 256 -17.41 35.54 -17.15
CA LYS A 256 -16.35 35.98 -16.26
C LYS A 256 -16.40 35.03 -15.07
N LYS A 257 -15.47 34.08 -14.99
CA LYS A 257 -15.12 33.37 -13.76
C LYS A 257 -15.05 34.44 -12.66
N MET A 258 -16.03 34.46 -11.75
CA MET A 258 -15.95 35.34 -10.59
C MET A 258 -14.80 34.85 -9.73
N SER A 259 -13.68 35.54 -9.87
CA SER A 259 -12.41 35.11 -9.30
C SER A 259 -12.21 35.75 -7.94
N LYS A 260 -11.94 34.93 -6.92
CA LYS A 260 -11.89 35.34 -5.51
C LYS A 260 -10.59 36.07 -5.17
N LYS A 261 -10.65 36.98 -4.20
CA LYS A 261 -9.50 37.67 -3.62
C LYS A 261 -9.32 37.30 -2.16
N VAL A 262 -8.09 36.91 -1.79
CA VAL A 262 -7.75 36.49 -0.44
C VAL A 262 -6.71 37.42 0.16
N LEU A 263 -6.89 37.83 1.42
CA LEU A 263 -5.88 38.53 2.22
C LEU A 263 -5.26 37.54 3.21
N VAL A 264 -3.95 37.38 3.19
CA VAL A 264 -3.19 36.58 4.16
C VAL A 264 -2.44 37.52 5.10
N ILE A 265 -2.63 37.36 6.40
CA ILE A 265 -2.02 38.22 7.42
C ILE A 265 -0.80 37.53 8.02
N GLY A 266 0.35 38.20 7.98
CA GLY A 266 1.63 37.77 8.56
C GLY A 266 2.80 37.94 7.58
N ASN A 267 3.97 37.42 7.97
CA ASN A 267 5.24 37.65 7.26
C ASN A 267 6.24 36.47 7.36
N GLY A 268 5.85 35.35 7.96
CA GLY A 268 6.69 34.17 8.12
C GLY A 268 6.62 33.19 6.96
N SER A 269 7.36 32.09 7.10
CA SER A 269 7.35 30.98 6.16
C SER A 269 6.01 30.23 6.13
N ARG A 270 5.27 30.25 7.25
CA ARG A 270 3.88 29.79 7.32
C ARG A 270 2.97 30.56 6.37
N GLU A 271 3.00 31.89 6.41
CA GLU A 271 2.13 32.71 5.55
C GLU A 271 2.52 32.59 4.08
N HIS A 272 3.82 32.48 3.77
CA HIS A 272 4.26 32.19 2.42
C HIS A 272 3.75 30.82 1.96
N CYS A 273 3.83 29.77 2.78
CA CYS A 273 3.29 28.46 2.41
C CYS A 273 1.76 28.47 2.19
N ILE A 274 1.01 29.20 3.02
CA ILE A 274 -0.44 29.39 2.84
C ILE A 274 -0.72 30.12 1.53
N ALA A 275 -0.02 31.22 1.23
CA ALA A 275 -0.17 31.97 -0.02
C ALA A 275 0.19 31.12 -1.25
N TRP A 276 1.29 30.35 -1.17
CA TRP A 276 1.70 29.40 -2.20
C TRP A 276 0.61 28.35 -2.45
N LYS A 277 0.03 27.76 -1.39
CA LYS A 277 -1.00 26.73 -1.53
C LYS A 277 -2.31 27.31 -2.08
N LEU A 278 -2.71 28.51 -1.64
CA LEU A 278 -3.87 29.23 -2.19
C LEU A 278 -3.68 29.59 -3.67
N SER A 279 -2.45 29.87 -4.11
CA SER A 279 -2.16 30.24 -5.50
C SER A 279 -2.50 29.12 -6.49
N GLN A 280 -2.46 27.87 -6.04
CA GLN A 280 -2.81 26.68 -6.82
C GLN A 280 -4.33 26.53 -7.02
N SER A 281 -5.15 27.18 -6.20
CA SER A 281 -6.61 27.12 -6.34
C SER A 281 -7.05 27.79 -7.66
N PRO A 282 -7.87 27.12 -8.49
CA PRO A 282 -8.45 27.75 -9.68
C PRO A 282 -9.52 28.79 -9.36
N LYS A 283 -9.97 28.88 -8.10
CA LYS A 283 -11.02 29.81 -7.64
C LYS A 283 -10.45 31.15 -7.17
N VAL A 284 -9.16 31.19 -6.83
CA VAL A 284 -8.47 32.39 -6.33
C VAL A 284 -7.71 33.07 -7.47
N SER A 285 -7.97 34.36 -7.70
CA SER A 285 -7.22 35.20 -8.68
C SER A 285 -6.07 35.95 -8.05
N ASN A 286 -6.27 36.45 -6.84
CA ASN A 286 -5.37 37.41 -6.23
C ASN A 286 -5.25 37.13 -4.74
N ILE A 287 -4.02 37.09 -4.28
CA ILE A 287 -3.62 36.81 -2.91
C ILE A 287 -2.78 37.98 -2.48
N ILE A 288 -3.27 38.71 -1.50
CA ILE A 288 -2.61 39.88 -0.97
C ILE A 288 -2.05 39.48 0.39
N VAL A 289 -0.77 39.69 0.64
CA VAL A 289 -0.13 39.34 1.92
C VAL A 289 0.25 40.63 2.66
N SER A 290 -0.06 40.70 3.96
CA SER A 290 0.22 41.88 4.79
C SER A 290 0.92 41.55 6.11
N PRO A 291 2.12 42.11 6.38
CA PRO A 291 2.95 42.92 5.48
C PRO A 291 3.71 42.08 4.43
N GLY A 292 3.77 40.75 4.60
CA GLY A 292 4.60 39.87 3.78
C GLY A 292 6.10 40.00 4.10
N ASN A 293 6.94 39.46 3.22
CA ASN A 293 8.41 39.49 3.35
C ASN A 293 9.08 39.66 1.98
N GLY A 294 10.39 39.95 1.97
CA GLY A 294 11.12 40.23 0.72
C GLY A 294 11.08 39.09 -0.31
N GLY A 295 10.92 37.85 0.16
CA GLY A 295 10.84 36.69 -0.74
C GLY A 295 9.50 36.62 -1.48
N LEU A 296 8.41 36.96 -0.80
CA LEU A 296 7.07 37.02 -1.40
C LEU A 296 6.96 38.07 -2.52
N SER A 297 7.70 39.17 -2.45
CA SER A 297 7.78 40.14 -3.57
C SER A 297 8.33 39.55 -4.87
N GLN A 298 9.10 38.46 -4.80
CA GLN A 298 9.75 37.86 -5.95
C GLN A 298 8.96 36.67 -6.52
N CYS A 299 7.90 36.19 -5.85
CA CYS A 299 7.14 35.01 -6.29
C CYS A 299 6.28 35.23 -7.54
N GLY A 300 5.86 36.47 -7.82
CA GLY A 300 5.02 36.81 -8.98
C GLY A 300 3.65 36.10 -9.00
N GLY A 301 3.01 36.08 -10.18
CA GLY A 301 1.75 35.37 -10.39
C GLY A 301 0.55 36.00 -9.68
N LYS A 302 -0.12 35.24 -8.80
CA LYS A 302 -1.33 35.67 -8.06
C LYS A 302 -1.02 36.40 -6.76
N ILE A 303 0.25 36.50 -6.35
CA ILE A 303 0.64 36.98 -5.02
C ILE A 303 1.13 38.43 -5.12
N SER A 304 0.60 39.28 -4.26
CA SER A 304 1.02 40.68 -4.08
C SER A 304 1.14 41.01 -2.60
N MET A 305 1.81 42.12 -2.26
CA MET A 305 2.04 42.53 -0.87
C MET A 305 1.58 43.96 -0.63
N ILE A 306 1.18 44.24 0.60
CA ILE A 306 0.82 45.56 1.09
C ILE A 306 1.11 45.65 2.58
N ASP A 307 1.54 46.81 3.07
CA ASP A 307 1.73 47.05 4.50
C ASP A 307 0.48 47.72 5.07
N LEU A 308 -0.37 46.95 5.77
CA LEU A 308 -1.59 47.45 6.41
C LEU A 308 -1.38 47.61 7.92
N ASN A 309 -1.98 48.67 8.48
CA ASN A 309 -2.05 48.83 9.93
C ASN A 309 -3.07 47.87 10.55
N LEU A 310 -2.63 46.67 10.90
CA LEU A 310 -3.46 45.62 11.49
C LEU A 310 -4.02 45.97 12.88
N SER A 311 -3.47 46.99 13.55
CA SER A 311 -3.97 47.46 14.84
C SER A 311 -5.20 48.36 14.73
N ASN A 312 -5.44 48.96 13.55
CA ASN A 312 -6.62 49.76 13.29
C ASN A 312 -7.64 48.95 12.48
N HIS A 313 -8.53 48.25 13.19
CA HIS A 313 -9.52 47.39 12.54
C HIS A 313 -10.49 48.14 11.62
N ASN A 314 -10.80 49.41 11.91
CA ASN A 314 -11.71 50.20 11.06
C ASN A 314 -11.09 50.47 9.68
N GLU A 315 -9.83 50.89 9.66
CA GLU A 315 -9.08 51.08 8.40
C GLU A 315 -8.97 49.76 7.63
N LEU A 316 -8.70 48.64 8.32
CA LEU A 316 -8.63 47.32 7.69
C LEU A 316 -9.97 46.89 7.07
N ILE A 317 -11.08 47.10 7.76
CA ILE A 317 -12.43 46.78 7.26
C ILE A 317 -12.76 47.61 6.02
N GLU A 318 -12.52 48.91 6.06
CA GLU A 318 -12.75 49.81 4.93
C GLU A 318 -11.89 49.41 3.73
N TRP A 319 -10.61 49.13 3.98
CA TRP A 319 -9.70 48.65 2.95
C TRP A 319 -10.17 47.33 2.34
N CYS A 320 -10.61 46.36 3.15
CA CYS A 320 -11.11 45.07 2.66
C CYS A 320 -12.36 45.24 1.78
N ARG A 321 -13.28 46.14 2.16
CA ARG A 321 -14.47 46.46 1.36
C ARG A 321 -14.10 47.10 0.03
N ASN A 322 -13.23 48.11 0.07
CA ASN A 322 -12.78 48.84 -1.12
C ASN A 322 -12.06 47.92 -2.11
N ASN A 323 -11.32 46.93 -1.61
CA ASN A 323 -10.57 45.99 -2.43
C ASN A 323 -11.34 44.70 -2.79
N ARG A 324 -12.56 44.54 -2.26
CA ARG A 324 -13.44 43.36 -2.41
C ARG A 324 -12.74 42.07 -2.00
N ILE A 325 -12.22 42.03 -0.77
CA ILE A 325 -11.63 40.83 -0.19
C ILE A 325 -12.74 39.83 0.15
N ASP A 326 -12.64 38.61 -0.38
CA ASP A 326 -13.61 37.53 -0.14
C ASP A 326 -13.29 36.72 1.10
N LEU A 327 -12.00 36.58 1.44
CA LEU A 327 -11.52 35.80 2.58
C LEU A 327 -10.27 36.46 3.19
N VAL A 328 -10.24 36.58 4.51
CA VAL A 328 -9.04 36.94 5.27
C VAL A 328 -8.55 35.71 6.01
N VAL A 329 -7.28 35.31 5.83
CA VAL A 329 -6.63 34.20 6.53
C VAL A 329 -5.60 34.76 7.50
N VAL A 330 -5.79 34.51 8.80
CA VAL A 330 -4.89 35.02 9.84
C VAL A 330 -3.83 33.98 10.16
N GLY A 331 -2.57 34.29 9.86
CA GLY A 331 -1.43 33.43 10.17
C GLY A 331 -0.99 33.50 11.64
N PRO A 332 -0.62 34.68 12.18
CA PRO A 332 -0.09 34.81 13.53
C PRO A 332 -1.16 34.97 14.62
N GLU A 333 -0.76 34.66 15.84
CA GLU A 333 -1.58 34.66 17.05
C GLU A 333 -1.93 36.07 17.57
N ASP A 334 -1.03 37.04 17.40
CA ASP A 334 -1.22 38.39 17.97
C ASP A 334 -2.47 39.12 17.43
N PRO A 335 -2.75 39.15 16.11
CA PRO A 335 -3.99 39.71 15.57
C PRO A 335 -5.25 38.99 16.08
N LEU A 336 -5.21 37.67 16.26
CA LEU A 336 -6.33 36.89 16.80
C LEU A 336 -6.61 37.29 18.26
N SER A 337 -5.56 37.43 19.07
CA SER A 337 -5.66 37.88 20.46
C SER A 337 -6.25 39.29 20.61
N LYS A 338 -6.16 40.11 19.56
CA LYS A 338 -6.69 41.49 19.51
C LYS A 338 -8.11 41.57 18.90
N GLY A 339 -8.69 40.45 18.46
CA GLY A 339 -10.07 40.40 17.97
C GLY A 339 -10.24 40.82 16.51
N ILE A 340 -9.22 40.58 15.67
CA ILE A 340 -9.31 40.85 14.22
C ILE A 340 -10.45 40.05 13.56
N SER A 341 -10.62 38.78 13.93
CA SER A 341 -11.67 37.90 13.41
C SER A 341 -13.06 38.40 13.79
N ASP A 342 -13.26 38.81 15.05
CA ASP A 342 -14.53 39.36 15.52
C ASP A 342 -14.92 40.61 14.74
N SER A 343 -13.95 41.51 14.53
CA SER A 343 -14.16 42.80 13.88
C SER A 343 -14.52 42.65 12.41
N LEU A 344 -13.82 41.76 11.68
CA LEU A 344 -14.08 41.48 10.27
C LEU A 344 -15.41 40.75 10.06
N ASN A 345 -15.66 39.66 10.81
CA ASN A 345 -16.87 38.86 10.67
C ASN A 345 -18.13 39.65 11.04
N SER A 346 -18.09 40.49 12.08
CA SER A 346 -19.21 41.38 12.45
C SER A 346 -19.53 42.42 11.38
N ASN A 347 -18.60 42.68 10.47
CA ASN A 347 -18.72 43.62 9.37
C ASN A 347 -18.95 42.96 7.99
N GLY A 348 -19.25 41.66 7.97
CA GLY A 348 -19.57 40.90 6.76
C GLY A 348 -18.35 40.47 5.93
N ILE A 349 -17.13 40.57 6.47
CA ILE A 349 -15.91 40.11 5.81
C ILE A 349 -15.52 38.77 6.42
N VAL A 350 -15.47 37.72 5.60
CA VAL A 350 -15.16 36.37 6.07
C VAL A 350 -13.71 36.28 6.53
N CYS A 351 -13.49 35.87 7.79
CA CYS A 351 -12.16 35.73 8.37
C CYS A 351 -11.93 34.32 8.94
N PHE A 352 -10.99 33.58 8.34
CA PHE A 352 -10.51 32.29 8.84
C PHE A 352 -9.55 32.52 10.02
N GLY A 353 -10.08 32.26 11.22
CA GLY A 353 -9.37 32.35 12.49
C GLY A 353 -10.35 32.51 13.65
N PRO A 354 -10.02 32.03 14.86
CA PRO A 354 -10.94 32.06 15.99
C PRO A 354 -11.23 33.49 16.46
N SER A 355 -12.36 33.65 17.14
CA SER A 355 -12.68 34.88 17.90
C SER A 355 -11.62 35.17 18.96
N GLN A 356 -11.53 36.41 19.43
CA GLN A 356 -10.65 36.81 20.54
C GLN A 356 -10.87 35.92 21.78
N LYS A 357 -12.14 35.60 22.07
CA LYS A 357 -12.49 34.78 23.24
C LYS A 357 -12.04 33.33 23.07
N ALA A 358 -12.20 32.76 21.89
CA ALA A 358 -11.70 31.41 21.59
C ALA A 358 -10.16 31.38 21.53
N ALA A 359 -9.51 32.44 21.03
CA ALA A 359 -8.06 32.56 20.94
C ALA A 359 -7.36 32.55 22.32
N ARG A 360 -8.10 32.82 23.42
CA ARG A 360 -7.58 32.73 24.79
C ARG A 360 -6.96 31.37 25.13
N ILE A 361 -7.41 30.28 24.48
CA ILE A 361 -6.83 28.95 24.73
C ILE A 361 -5.35 28.85 24.35
N GLU A 362 -4.84 29.75 23.51
CA GLU A 362 -3.40 29.93 23.27
C GLU A 362 -2.81 31.06 24.11
N CYS A 363 -3.48 32.21 24.16
CA CYS A 363 -2.91 33.44 24.71
C CYS A 363 -2.81 33.46 26.24
N ASP A 364 -3.56 32.59 26.92
CA ASP A 364 -3.66 32.48 28.37
C ASP A 364 -3.52 31.01 28.78
N LYS A 365 -2.30 30.60 29.16
CA LYS A 365 -2.01 29.19 29.50
C LYS A 365 -2.73 28.74 30.76
N ALA A 366 -2.92 29.64 31.72
CA ALA A 366 -3.69 29.35 32.92
C ALA A 366 -5.15 29.03 32.57
N PHE A 367 -5.76 29.80 31.67
CA PHE A 367 -7.08 29.50 31.11
C PHE A 367 -7.11 28.16 30.39
N ALA A 368 -6.16 27.89 29.48
CA ALA A 368 -6.13 26.64 28.72
C ALA A 368 -6.05 25.40 29.61
N LYS A 369 -5.23 25.46 30.66
CA LYS A 369 -5.06 24.38 31.62
C LYS A 369 -6.31 24.17 32.50
N ASN A 370 -6.92 25.25 32.98
CA ASN A 370 -8.19 25.17 33.70
C ASN A 370 -9.34 24.66 32.83
N PHE A 371 -9.38 25.07 31.57
CA PHE A 371 -10.32 24.55 30.57
C PHE A 371 -10.14 23.05 30.37
N MET A 372 -8.91 22.57 30.16
CA MET A 372 -8.63 21.14 30.04
C MET A 372 -9.05 20.34 31.27
N LYS A 373 -8.76 20.86 32.48
CA LYS A 373 -9.19 20.25 33.74
C LYS A 373 -10.72 20.18 33.85
N LYS A 374 -11.43 21.26 33.50
CA LYS A 374 -12.90 21.34 33.56
C LYS A 374 -13.59 20.35 32.62
N TYR A 375 -13.03 20.15 31.42
CA TYR A 375 -13.62 19.29 30.39
C TYR A 375 -13.00 17.89 30.32
N ASN A 376 -12.16 17.51 31.31
CA ASN A 376 -11.46 16.23 31.36
C ASN A 376 -10.72 15.92 30.04
N ILE A 377 -9.98 16.90 29.54
CA ILE A 377 -9.05 16.77 28.41
C ILE A 377 -7.68 16.36 28.98
N PRO A 378 -7.07 15.25 28.51
CA PRO A 378 -5.80 14.77 29.02
C PRO A 378 -4.67 15.82 28.89
N THR A 379 -4.04 16.19 30.01
CA THR A 379 -2.89 17.11 30.05
C THR A 379 -1.98 16.78 31.23
N ALA A 380 -0.80 17.43 31.30
CA ALA A 380 0.10 17.36 32.45
C ALA A 380 -0.61 17.84 33.72
N ALA A 381 -0.42 17.14 34.84
CA ALA A 381 -0.80 17.65 36.17
C ALA A 381 -0.16 19.02 36.41
N PHE A 382 -0.96 20.00 36.86
CA PHE A 382 -0.52 21.40 36.96
C PHE A 382 -1.24 22.14 38.10
N GLU A 383 -0.67 23.27 38.50
CA GLU A 383 -1.32 24.29 39.32
C GLU A 383 -0.86 25.69 38.89
N ASN A 384 -1.71 26.71 39.08
CA ASN A 384 -1.42 28.10 38.67
C ASN A 384 -1.04 28.95 39.89
N PHE A 385 -0.08 29.86 39.73
CA PHE A 385 0.43 30.68 40.83
C PHE A 385 0.61 32.14 40.45
N THR A 386 0.17 33.02 41.35
CA THR A 386 0.49 34.46 41.36
C THR A 386 1.45 34.84 42.49
N ASP A 387 1.77 33.89 43.38
CA ASP A 387 2.70 34.02 44.50
C ASP A 387 3.90 33.09 44.30
N HIS A 388 5.12 33.65 44.33
CA HIS A 388 6.34 32.91 44.02
C HIS A 388 6.74 31.91 45.11
N GLU A 389 6.47 32.19 46.39
CA GLU A 389 6.81 31.27 47.49
C GLU A 389 5.89 30.04 47.46
N ARG A 390 4.60 30.25 47.22
CA ARG A 390 3.66 29.13 47.04
C ARG A 390 3.99 28.28 45.82
N ALA A 391 4.45 28.90 44.72
CA ALA A 391 4.91 28.16 43.55
C ALA A 391 6.14 27.28 43.88
N LYS A 392 7.12 27.81 44.62
CA LYS A 392 8.30 27.06 45.06
C LYS A 392 7.94 25.92 46.02
N GLU A 393 7.00 26.15 46.94
CA GLU A 393 6.49 25.11 47.84
C GLU A 393 5.82 23.97 47.06
N TYR A 394 5.04 24.29 46.03
CA TYR A 394 4.45 23.30 45.14
C TYR A 394 5.50 22.50 44.36
N VAL A 395 6.52 23.16 43.80
CA VAL A 395 7.65 22.48 43.14
C VAL A 395 8.37 21.52 44.10
N ARG A 396 8.67 21.97 45.33
CA ARG A 396 9.37 21.13 46.34
C ARG A 396 8.55 19.94 46.80
N SER A 397 7.22 20.07 46.87
CA SER A 397 6.33 19.00 47.32
C SER A 397 5.97 18.00 46.23
N THR A 398 5.84 18.44 44.97
CA THR A 398 5.40 17.59 43.85
C THR A 398 6.53 17.11 42.96
N GLY A 399 7.68 17.80 42.97
CA GLY A 399 8.75 17.58 41.99
C GLY A 399 8.42 18.07 40.59
N ALA A 400 7.45 18.97 40.42
CA ALA A 400 7.13 19.57 39.12
C ALA A 400 8.32 20.39 38.57
N LEU A 401 8.70 20.15 37.31
CA LEU A 401 9.92 20.70 36.71
C LEU A 401 9.67 21.65 35.53
N VAL A 402 8.43 21.84 35.10
CA VAL A 402 8.12 22.71 33.95
C VAL A 402 7.38 23.95 34.41
N ILE A 403 7.96 25.11 34.11
CA ILE A 403 7.48 26.43 34.54
C ILE A 403 7.15 27.23 33.29
N LYS A 404 5.89 27.64 33.17
CA LYS A 404 5.39 28.38 32.01
C LYS A 404 4.80 29.73 32.45
N ALA A 405 5.20 30.81 31.80
CA ALA A 405 4.53 32.10 31.91
C ALA A 405 3.11 32.01 31.31
N SER A 406 2.11 32.53 32.03
CA SER A 406 0.69 32.44 31.63
C SER A 406 0.42 33.24 30.34
N GLY A 407 0.98 34.45 30.23
CA GLY A 407 0.79 35.31 29.07
C GLY A 407 1.67 34.99 27.85
N LEU A 408 1.44 35.73 26.75
CA LEU A 408 2.22 35.64 25.50
C LEU A 408 3.67 36.09 25.73
N ALA A 409 4.61 35.15 25.62
CA ALA A 409 6.05 35.37 25.77
C ALA A 409 6.85 34.93 24.52
N ALA A 410 6.23 34.96 23.33
CA ALA A 410 6.83 34.61 22.03
C ALA A 410 7.61 33.27 22.04
N GLY A 411 7.04 32.24 22.66
CA GLY A 411 7.66 30.91 22.78
C GLY A 411 8.85 30.81 23.75
N LYS A 412 9.29 31.91 24.38
CA LYS A 412 10.44 31.95 25.31
C LYS A 412 10.06 31.79 26.78
N GLY A 413 8.77 31.85 27.10
CA GLY A 413 8.25 31.79 28.46
C GLY A 413 8.09 30.39 29.04
N VAL A 414 8.77 29.37 28.51
CA VAL A 414 8.70 27.98 28.99
C VAL A 414 10.10 27.54 29.41
N ILE A 415 10.25 27.16 30.68
CA ILE A 415 11.48 26.61 31.23
C ILE A 415 11.22 25.18 31.69
N VAL A 416 12.01 24.24 31.18
CA VAL A 416 12.04 22.84 31.64
C VAL A 416 13.30 22.68 32.47
N ALA A 417 13.14 22.71 33.79
CA ALA A 417 14.22 22.55 34.75
C ALA A 417 14.65 21.07 34.85
N LYS A 418 15.92 20.83 35.18
CA LYS A 418 16.42 19.47 35.47
C LYS A 418 16.33 19.12 36.94
N THR A 419 16.27 20.12 37.81
CA THR A 419 16.23 19.96 39.26
C THR A 419 15.19 20.90 39.89
N VAL A 420 14.75 20.55 41.11
CA VAL A 420 13.87 21.40 41.93
C VAL A 420 14.47 22.79 42.16
N ASP A 421 15.78 22.89 42.32
CA ASP A 421 16.46 24.17 42.51
C ASP A 421 16.45 25.03 41.25
N GLU A 422 16.71 24.44 40.08
CA GLU A 422 16.58 25.12 38.79
C GLU A 422 15.14 25.60 38.54
N ALA A 423 14.15 24.80 38.94
CA ALA A 423 12.74 25.15 38.86
C ALA A 423 12.39 26.34 39.77
N CYS A 424 12.92 26.37 41.00
CA CYS A 424 12.75 27.49 41.92
C CYS A 424 13.41 28.78 41.40
N GLU A 425 14.60 28.66 40.80
CA GLU A 425 15.31 29.79 40.18
C GLU A 425 14.55 30.33 38.95
N ALA A 426 13.96 29.44 38.15
CA ALA A 426 13.09 29.80 37.03
C ALA A 426 11.86 30.61 37.50
N ILE A 427 11.25 30.22 38.63
CA ILE A 427 10.15 30.96 39.26
C ILE A 427 10.61 32.37 39.65
N ASP A 428 11.78 32.52 40.27
CA ASP A 428 12.32 33.82 40.65
C ASP A 428 12.61 34.72 39.45
N ASP A 429 13.21 34.15 38.40
CA ASP A 429 13.45 34.83 37.13
C ASP A 429 12.14 35.39 36.52
N MET A 430 11.09 34.58 36.51
CA MET A 430 9.80 34.94 35.93
C MET A 430 9.03 35.95 36.78
N MET A 431 8.90 35.69 38.08
CA MET A 431 7.96 36.39 38.96
C MET A 431 8.59 37.55 39.73
N LEU A 432 9.82 37.39 40.24
CA LEU A 432 10.53 38.42 41.01
C LEU A 432 11.32 39.35 40.09
N ARG A 433 12.16 38.78 39.22
CA ARG A 433 13.05 39.56 38.33
C ARG A 433 12.32 40.07 37.08
N LYS A 434 11.06 39.68 36.88
CA LYS A 434 10.17 40.10 35.79
C LYS A 434 10.82 39.96 34.40
N LYS A 435 11.56 38.87 34.17
CA LYS A 435 12.27 38.59 32.91
C LYS A 435 11.36 38.64 31.67
N PHE A 436 10.06 38.34 31.84
CA PHE A 436 9.05 38.38 30.77
C PHE A 436 8.00 39.48 30.97
N GLY A 437 8.31 40.50 31.78
CA GLY A 437 7.39 41.61 32.07
C GLY A 437 6.06 41.13 32.68
N LYS A 438 4.94 41.67 32.19
CA LYS A 438 3.59 41.33 32.67
C LYS A 438 3.20 39.87 32.42
N ALA A 439 3.79 39.20 31.43
CA ALA A 439 3.46 37.81 31.10
C ALA A 439 3.83 36.82 32.22
N GLY A 440 4.80 37.18 33.08
CA GLY A 440 5.24 36.39 34.24
C GLY A 440 4.57 36.76 35.56
N ASN A 441 3.49 37.54 35.57
CA ASN A 441 2.74 37.85 36.78
C ASN A 441 1.95 36.64 37.31
N GLU A 442 1.59 35.73 36.42
CA GLU A 442 1.01 34.43 36.73
C GLU A 442 1.80 33.38 35.96
N ILE A 443 2.09 32.26 36.62
CA ILE A 443 2.78 31.11 36.04
C ILE A 443 1.96 29.84 36.20
N VAL A 444 2.17 28.90 35.29
CA VAL A 444 1.70 27.52 35.38
C VAL A 444 2.89 26.65 35.71
N VAL A 445 2.79 25.86 36.78
CA VAL A 445 3.79 24.87 37.16
C VAL A 445 3.21 23.49 36.90
N GLU A 446 3.86 22.69 36.05
CA GLU A 446 3.34 21.40 35.59
C GLU A 446 4.37 20.26 35.74
N GLU A 447 3.86 19.02 35.82
CA GLU A 447 4.67 17.82 35.76
C GLU A 447 5.46 17.74 34.44
N PHE A 448 6.65 17.14 34.50
CA PHE A 448 7.39 16.81 33.30
C PHE A 448 6.75 15.60 32.61
N LEU A 449 6.41 15.75 31.33
CA LEU A 449 5.91 14.64 30.51
C LEU A 449 7.06 14.07 29.68
N ASP A 450 7.21 12.75 29.72
CA ASP A 450 8.16 12.00 28.89
C ASP A 450 7.42 11.29 27.74
N GLY A 451 8.01 11.33 26.55
CA GLY A 451 7.41 10.80 25.34
C GLY A 451 7.85 11.51 24.05
N ASP A 452 7.22 11.15 22.95
CA ASP A 452 7.41 11.84 21.66
C ASP A 452 6.48 13.05 21.56
N GLU A 453 7.03 14.22 21.23
CA GLU A 453 6.24 15.41 20.91
C GLU A 453 5.67 15.30 19.49
N VAL A 454 4.36 15.53 19.34
CA VAL A 454 3.63 15.44 18.06
C VAL A 454 2.67 16.62 17.94
N SER A 455 2.67 17.27 16.78
CA SER A 455 1.76 18.35 16.42
C SER A 455 0.57 17.79 15.65
N VAL A 456 -0.64 17.94 16.20
CA VAL A 456 -1.90 17.56 15.53
C VAL A 456 -2.74 18.80 15.28
N PHE A 457 -3.23 18.94 14.05
CA PHE A 457 -4.00 20.08 13.61
C PHE A 457 -5.42 19.64 13.25
N ALA A 458 -6.41 20.46 13.57
CA ALA A 458 -7.80 20.25 13.20
C ALA A 458 -8.39 21.52 12.60
N MET A 459 -8.94 21.40 11.38
CA MET A 459 -9.83 22.41 10.82
C MET A 459 -11.23 22.19 11.38
N THR A 460 -11.87 23.26 11.88
CA THR A 460 -13.17 23.19 12.53
C THR A 460 -14.06 24.39 12.23
N ASP A 461 -15.36 24.13 12.15
CA ASP A 461 -16.42 25.14 12.02
C ASP A 461 -17.06 25.53 13.36
N GLY A 462 -16.47 25.10 14.47
CA GLY A 462 -17.01 25.32 15.82
C GLY A 462 -17.96 24.24 16.32
N VAL A 463 -18.22 23.20 15.52
CA VAL A 463 -18.97 21.99 15.92
C VAL A 463 -18.27 20.73 15.41
N ASN A 464 -18.02 20.68 14.11
CA ASN A 464 -17.40 19.56 13.41
C ASN A 464 -15.91 19.84 13.18
N HIS A 465 -15.15 18.77 12.94
CA HIS A 465 -13.72 18.90 12.65
C HIS A 465 -13.20 17.84 11.68
N ARG A 466 -12.05 18.17 11.07
CA ARG A 466 -11.20 17.25 10.31
C ARG A 466 -9.76 17.45 10.72
N ILE A 467 -9.10 16.38 11.15
CA ILE A 467 -7.67 16.41 11.49
C ILE A 467 -6.80 16.37 10.23
N LEU A 468 -5.70 17.10 10.23
CA LEU A 468 -4.66 17.04 9.20
C LEU A 468 -3.66 15.93 9.54
N LEU A 469 -2.74 15.63 8.61
CA LEU A 469 -1.64 14.72 8.89
C LEU A 469 -0.82 15.19 10.11
N PRO A 470 -0.51 14.30 11.06
CA PRO A 470 0.30 14.64 12.21
C PRO A 470 1.74 14.95 11.77
N ALA A 471 2.37 15.91 12.43
CA ALA A 471 3.76 16.29 12.17
C ALA A 471 4.56 16.27 13.47
N GLN A 472 5.89 16.28 13.36
CA GLN A 472 6.77 16.53 14.50
C GLN A 472 7.73 17.65 14.14
N ASP A 473 7.86 18.63 15.04
CA ASP A 473 8.77 19.75 14.94
C ASP A 473 10.06 19.50 15.76
N HIS A 474 11.04 20.38 15.56
CA HIS A 474 12.32 20.36 16.24
C HIS A 474 12.62 21.75 16.82
N LYS A 475 12.30 21.97 18.10
CA LYS A 475 12.38 23.29 18.75
C LYS A 475 13.80 23.76 19.07
N ARG A 476 14.72 22.85 19.34
CA ARG A 476 16.08 23.17 19.80
C ARG A 476 16.96 23.68 18.65
N ALA A 477 17.80 24.68 18.95
CA ALA A 477 18.60 25.39 17.96
C ALA A 477 19.63 24.50 17.24
N TYR A 478 20.27 23.59 17.97
CA TYR A 478 21.39 22.79 17.46
C TYR A 478 21.03 21.31 17.30
N ASP A 479 21.89 20.58 16.60
CA ASP A 479 21.76 19.13 16.40
C ASP A 479 21.69 18.40 17.76
N ASN A 480 21.10 17.20 17.77
CA ASN A 480 20.87 16.37 18.95
C ASN A 480 19.95 17.01 20.02
N ASP A 481 19.10 17.94 19.58
CA ASP A 481 18.20 18.71 20.44
C ASP A 481 18.93 19.53 21.52
N GLU A 482 20.09 20.06 21.18
CA GLU A 482 20.90 20.92 22.05
C GLU A 482 20.64 22.42 21.85
N GLY A 483 21.11 23.22 22.80
CA GLY A 483 20.99 24.67 22.77
C GLY A 483 19.63 25.21 23.23
N PRO A 484 19.40 26.52 23.11
CA PRO A 484 18.15 27.16 23.55
C PRO A 484 16.94 26.72 22.71
N ASN A 485 15.74 26.82 23.28
CA ASN A 485 14.50 26.68 22.53
C ASN A 485 14.36 27.83 21.51
N THR A 486 13.85 27.48 20.34
CA THR A 486 13.57 28.39 19.23
C THR A 486 12.08 28.33 18.86
N GLY A 487 11.69 29.04 17.80
CA GLY A 487 10.36 28.87 17.21
C GLY A 487 10.19 27.57 16.41
N GLY A 488 11.25 26.76 16.25
CA GLY A 488 11.30 25.56 15.41
C GLY A 488 12.37 25.67 14.34
N MET A 489 13.27 24.69 14.28
CA MET A 489 14.39 24.57 13.33
C MET A 489 14.11 23.60 12.17
N GLY A 490 12.97 22.90 12.20
CA GLY A 490 12.52 22.02 11.14
C GLY A 490 11.33 21.19 11.59
N ALA A 491 10.66 20.54 10.64
CA ALA A 491 9.53 19.66 10.90
C ALA A 491 9.41 18.61 9.80
N TYR A 492 8.85 17.44 10.10
CA TYR A 492 8.52 16.43 9.10
C TYR A 492 7.09 15.93 9.22
N CYS A 493 6.54 15.45 8.10
CA CYS A 493 5.17 14.97 7.98
C CYS A 493 5.09 13.84 6.92
N PRO A 494 4.26 12.80 7.10
CA PRO A 494 3.52 12.47 8.33
C PRO A 494 4.43 11.93 9.44
N TYR A 495 3.99 12.07 10.70
CA TYR A 495 4.56 11.38 11.85
C TYR A 495 4.09 9.90 11.86
N PRO A 496 4.99 8.90 11.70
CA PRO A 496 4.60 7.54 11.36
C PRO A 496 4.25 6.63 12.55
N PHE A 497 4.38 7.10 13.80
CA PHE A 497 4.28 6.23 14.98
C PHE A 497 2.98 6.36 15.77
N LEU A 498 1.99 7.10 15.26
CA LEU A 498 0.64 7.10 15.83
C LEU A 498 -0.16 5.92 15.25
N ASN A 499 -0.73 5.09 16.13
CA ASN A 499 -1.67 4.05 15.72
C ASN A 499 -3.12 4.58 15.69
N ASP A 500 -4.03 3.79 15.11
CA ASP A 500 -5.44 4.19 14.94
C ASP A 500 -6.13 4.47 16.29
N GLU A 501 -5.85 3.68 17.32
CA GLU A 501 -6.40 3.88 18.68
C GLU A 501 -5.97 5.23 19.27
N GLN A 502 -4.69 5.58 19.15
CA GLN A 502 -4.17 6.88 19.59
C GLN A 502 -4.78 8.02 18.79
N LEU A 503 -4.96 7.86 17.47
CA LEU A 503 -5.62 8.86 16.64
C LEU A 503 -7.07 9.08 17.05
N ASP A 504 -7.80 8.02 17.37
CA ASP A 504 -9.19 8.13 17.81
C ASP A 504 -9.29 8.77 19.20
N ILE A 505 -8.37 8.45 20.12
CA ILE A 505 -8.26 9.17 21.41
C ILE A 505 -8.01 10.66 21.17
N ILE A 506 -7.12 11.02 20.23
CA ILE A 506 -6.84 12.42 19.93
C ILE A 506 -8.08 13.12 19.36
N LYS A 507 -8.78 12.50 18.40
CA LYS A 507 -10.00 13.07 17.80
C LYS A 507 -11.09 13.27 18.86
N GLU A 508 -11.41 12.24 19.63
CA GLU A 508 -12.56 12.25 20.52
C GLU A 508 -12.27 12.93 21.86
N ASN A 509 -11.16 12.58 22.51
CA ASN A 509 -10.89 13.00 23.89
C ASN A 509 -10.07 14.29 24.00
N ILE A 510 -9.51 14.78 22.90
CA ILE A 510 -8.74 16.03 22.88
C ILE A 510 -9.43 17.05 21.97
N ILE A 511 -9.53 16.78 20.68
CA ILE A 511 -10.00 17.75 19.69
C ILE A 511 -11.52 18.01 19.86
N GLN A 512 -12.36 16.98 19.78
CA GLN A 512 -13.81 17.15 19.88
C GLN A 512 -14.23 17.72 21.24
N LYS A 513 -13.68 17.22 22.36
CA LYS A 513 -13.93 17.79 23.68
C LYS A 513 -13.54 19.26 23.81
N THR A 514 -12.46 19.68 23.14
CA THR A 514 -12.06 21.09 23.14
C THR A 514 -13.09 21.93 22.38
N ILE A 515 -13.51 21.48 21.20
CA ILE A 515 -14.51 22.16 20.38
C ILE A 515 -15.86 22.25 21.13
N ASP A 516 -16.34 21.13 21.68
CA ASP A 516 -17.58 21.05 22.45
C ASP A 516 -17.54 21.94 23.69
N GLY A 517 -16.41 21.92 24.42
CA GLY A 517 -16.23 22.75 25.61
C GLY A 517 -16.27 24.24 25.28
N MET A 518 -15.54 24.67 24.23
CA MET A 518 -15.53 26.05 23.76
C MET A 518 -16.92 26.51 23.29
N HIS A 519 -17.63 25.63 22.58
CA HIS A 519 -19.02 25.87 22.18
C HIS A 519 -19.93 26.03 23.41
N GLN A 520 -19.78 25.17 24.42
CA GLN A 520 -20.57 25.21 25.66
C GLN A 520 -20.31 26.47 26.50
N GLU A 521 -19.10 27.03 26.46
CA GLU A 521 -18.78 28.32 27.10
C GLU A 521 -19.27 29.54 26.27
N GLY A 522 -19.92 29.30 25.13
CA GLY A 522 -20.46 30.35 24.26
C GLY A 522 -19.39 31.04 23.40
N HIS A 523 -18.24 30.39 23.21
CA HIS A 523 -17.10 30.90 22.44
C HIS A 523 -16.65 29.85 21.41
N PRO A 524 -17.51 29.47 20.44
CA PRO A 524 -17.20 28.40 19.48
C PRO A 524 -15.88 28.67 18.77
N PHE A 525 -15.07 27.61 18.65
CA PHE A 525 -13.75 27.68 18.04
C PHE A 525 -13.86 27.43 16.53
N VAL A 526 -13.73 28.46 15.70
CA VAL A 526 -13.78 28.36 14.23
C VAL A 526 -12.40 28.66 13.66
N GLY A 527 -11.92 27.82 12.73
CA GLY A 527 -10.62 27.98 12.09
C GLY A 527 -9.73 26.75 12.28
N LEU A 528 -8.48 26.96 12.69
CA LEU A 528 -7.51 25.88 12.90
C LEU A 528 -7.12 25.74 14.36
N LEU A 529 -7.44 24.60 14.96
CA LEU A 529 -6.98 24.21 16.29
C LEU A 529 -5.69 23.39 16.14
N TYR A 530 -4.62 23.85 16.76
CA TYR A 530 -3.36 23.11 16.92
C TYR A 530 -3.35 22.52 18.33
N ALA A 531 -3.07 21.23 18.45
CA ALA A 531 -2.77 20.58 19.71
C ALA A 531 -1.33 20.07 19.68
N GLY A 532 -0.48 20.63 20.54
CA GLY A 532 0.86 20.10 20.81
C GLY A 532 0.72 18.98 21.82
N LEU A 533 1.07 17.76 21.43
CA LEU A 533 0.84 16.56 22.22
C LEU A 533 2.15 15.92 22.64
N MET A 534 2.15 15.32 23.83
CA MET A 534 3.15 14.35 24.25
C MET A 534 2.53 12.96 24.16
N ILE A 535 3.14 12.06 23.40
CA ILE A 535 2.74 10.65 23.31
C ILE A 535 3.45 9.89 24.42
N THR A 536 2.78 9.79 25.57
CA THR A 536 3.32 9.13 26.77
C THR A 536 2.99 7.62 26.76
N PRO A 537 3.64 6.80 27.60
CA PRO A 537 3.24 5.41 27.82
C PRO A 537 1.78 5.22 28.29
N HIS A 538 1.16 6.28 28.81
CA HIS A 538 -0.24 6.28 29.27
C HIS A 538 -1.21 6.93 28.26
N GLY A 539 -0.74 7.18 27.04
CA GLY A 539 -1.52 7.78 25.96
C GLY A 539 -1.20 9.26 25.69
N PRO A 540 -1.88 9.86 24.70
CA PRO A 540 -1.66 11.25 24.28
C PRO A 540 -2.10 12.24 25.37
N LYS A 541 -1.22 13.20 25.71
CA LYS A 541 -1.52 14.32 26.62
C LYS A 541 -1.22 15.65 25.95
N VAL A 542 -2.10 16.64 26.13
CA VAL A 542 -1.90 17.99 25.61
C VAL A 542 -0.83 18.73 26.41
N ILE A 543 0.20 19.23 25.71
CA ILE A 543 1.22 20.15 26.22
C ILE A 543 0.68 21.58 26.19
N GLU A 544 0.15 21.98 25.03
CA GLU A 544 -0.44 23.30 24.78
C GLU A 544 -1.37 23.26 23.56
N PHE A 545 -2.27 24.25 23.50
CA PHE A 545 -3.06 24.53 22.30
C PHE A 545 -2.54 25.78 21.62
N ASN A 546 -2.64 25.80 20.30
CA ASN A 546 -2.47 27.01 19.51
C ASN A 546 -3.67 27.20 18.57
N CYS A 547 -3.88 28.43 18.12
CA CYS A 547 -5.10 28.87 17.45
C CYS A 547 -4.95 29.09 15.94
N ARG A 548 -3.86 28.56 15.39
CA ARG A 548 -3.32 28.88 14.06
C ARG A 548 -2.32 27.82 13.64
N PHE A 549 -1.97 27.87 12.36
CA PHE A 549 -0.96 27.00 11.76
C PHE A 549 0.41 27.12 12.47
N GLY A 550 1.18 26.03 12.52
CA GLY A 550 2.53 26.00 13.10
C GLY A 550 3.57 26.58 12.14
N ASP A 551 4.75 26.88 12.63
CA ASP A 551 5.87 27.32 11.80
C ASP A 551 7.15 26.74 12.41
N PRO A 552 7.75 25.66 11.85
CA PRO A 552 7.70 25.28 10.43
C PRO A 552 6.80 24.09 10.03
N GLU A 553 5.88 23.61 10.87
CA GLU A 553 5.07 22.40 10.55
C GLU A 553 4.17 22.59 9.31
N THR A 554 3.63 23.78 9.11
CA THR A 554 2.75 24.09 7.98
C THR A 554 3.41 23.83 6.64
N GLN A 555 4.70 24.11 6.52
CA GLN A 555 5.47 23.94 5.32
C GLN A 555 5.54 22.45 4.94
N SER A 556 5.75 21.56 5.90
CA SER A 556 5.76 20.12 5.65
C SER A 556 4.35 19.56 5.40
N ILE A 557 3.33 20.04 6.13
CA ILE A 557 1.96 19.53 6.00
C ILE A 557 1.32 19.97 4.67
N LEU A 558 1.35 21.26 4.34
CA LEU A 558 0.64 21.77 3.16
C LEU A 558 1.33 21.39 1.85
N SER A 559 2.63 21.07 1.87
CA SER A 559 3.29 20.47 0.71
C SER A 559 2.77 19.08 0.34
N LEU A 560 2.12 18.37 1.26
CA LEU A 560 1.47 17.07 0.99
C LEU A 560 -0.03 17.20 0.67
N LEU A 561 -0.68 18.33 0.94
CA LEU A 561 -2.10 18.50 0.67
C LEU A 561 -2.34 18.62 -0.83
N LYS A 562 -3.20 17.79 -1.41
CA LYS A 562 -3.60 17.86 -2.84
C LYS A 562 -4.90 18.63 -3.04
N SER A 563 -5.90 18.35 -2.20
CA SER A 563 -7.20 19.02 -2.17
C SER A 563 -7.08 20.55 -1.97
N ASP A 564 -8.05 21.31 -2.48
CA ASP A 564 -8.02 22.78 -2.52
C ASP A 564 -8.17 23.40 -1.11
N ILE A 565 -7.12 24.07 -0.63
CA ILE A 565 -7.11 24.69 0.70
C ILE A 565 -8.13 25.83 0.83
N PHE A 566 -8.46 26.52 -0.28
CA PHE A 566 -9.45 27.59 -0.26
C PHE A 566 -10.82 27.04 0.13
N ASP A 567 -11.21 25.90 -0.46
CA ASP A 567 -12.49 25.26 -0.14
C ASP A 567 -12.56 24.81 1.31
N HIS A 568 -11.46 24.31 1.87
CA HIS A 568 -11.43 23.93 3.28
C HIS A 568 -11.59 25.14 4.23
N PHE A 569 -10.94 26.26 3.92
CA PHE A 569 -11.12 27.49 4.70
C PHE A 569 -12.56 27.98 4.63
N MET A 570 -13.16 28.02 3.43
CA MET A 570 -14.57 28.43 3.29
C MET A 570 -15.52 27.46 4.00
N ALA A 571 -15.27 26.14 3.95
CA ALA A 571 -16.07 25.14 4.64
C ALA A 571 -16.07 25.35 6.17
N CYS A 572 -14.92 25.72 6.75
CA CYS A 572 -14.86 26.11 8.17
C CYS A 572 -15.73 27.33 8.46
N MET A 573 -15.70 28.32 7.58
CA MET A 573 -16.44 29.57 7.78
C MET A 573 -17.95 29.44 7.53
N TYR A 574 -18.37 28.45 6.74
CA TYR A 574 -19.78 28.21 6.41
C TYR A 574 -20.44 27.05 7.16
N GLY A 575 -19.73 26.36 8.07
CA GLY A 575 -20.34 25.26 8.82
C GLY A 575 -20.47 23.96 8.04
N GLN A 576 -19.54 23.72 7.10
CA GLN A 576 -19.59 22.61 6.14
C GLN A 576 -18.36 21.69 6.23
N VAL A 577 -17.68 21.66 7.39
CA VAL A 577 -16.45 20.86 7.55
C VAL A 577 -16.69 19.35 7.38
N ASP A 578 -17.91 18.88 7.60
CA ASP A 578 -18.22 17.46 7.39
C ASP A 578 -18.24 17.02 5.92
N GLU A 579 -18.49 17.96 5.00
CA GLU A 579 -18.59 17.70 3.56
C GLU A 579 -17.23 17.62 2.87
N ILE A 580 -16.17 18.15 3.50
CA ILE A 580 -14.82 18.17 2.94
C ILE A 580 -14.02 16.90 3.29
N ARG A 581 -13.20 16.45 2.33
CA ARG A 581 -12.23 15.36 2.50
C ARG A 581 -10.85 15.84 2.07
N PHE A 582 -9.84 15.57 2.90
CA PHE A 582 -8.47 15.84 2.53
C PHE A 582 -7.94 14.75 1.60
N GLU A 583 -7.39 15.18 0.46
CA GLU A 583 -6.59 14.32 -0.41
C GLU A 583 -5.11 14.61 -0.16
N TRP A 584 -4.32 13.57 0.09
CA TRP A 584 -2.91 13.69 0.46
C TRP A 584 -1.99 13.05 -0.58
N ASP A 585 -0.79 13.61 -0.70
CA ASP A 585 0.36 12.96 -1.31
C ASP A 585 0.85 11.82 -0.39
N ASN A 586 1.25 10.69 -0.97
CA ASN A 586 1.67 9.49 -0.24
C ASN A 586 3.18 9.48 0.07
N ARG A 587 3.86 10.61 -0.11
CA ARG A 587 5.26 10.84 0.25
C ARG A 587 5.41 11.43 1.65
N TYR A 588 6.64 11.45 2.15
CA TYR A 588 7.06 12.25 3.29
C TYR A 588 7.52 13.63 2.82
N ALA A 589 7.29 14.64 3.64
CA ALA A 589 7.84 15.99 3.51
C ALA A 589 8.74 16.29 4.71
N VAL A 590 9.97 16.75 4.45
CA VAL A 590 10.90 17.20 5.49
C VAL A 590 11.28 18.65 5.23
N GLY A 591 10.96 19.52 6.18
CA GLY A 591 11.27 20.95 6.17
C GLY A 591 12.44 21.28 7.10
N ILE A 592 13.49 21.92 6.59
CA ILE A 592 14.65 22.39 7.36
C ILE A 592 14.67 23.92 7.36
N VAL A 593 14.75 24.53 8.53
CA VAL A 593 14.86 25.99 8.68
C VAL A 593 16.31 26.43 8.59
N LEU A 594 16.57 27.41 7.72
CA LEU A 594 17.82 28.16 7.68
C LEU A 594 17.68 29.40 8.56
N ALA A 595 18.54 29.52 9.57
CA ALA A 595 18.52 30.61 10.55
C ALA A 595 19.75 31.52 10.43
N SER A 596 19.56 32.78 10.83
CA SER A 596 20.61 33.79 10.92
C SER A 596 21.58 33.48 12.06
N GLY A 597 22.87 33.77 11.86
CA GLY A 597 23.88 33.63 12.91
C GLY A 597 23.50 34.41 14.18
N GLY A 598 23.59 33.73 15.33
CA GLY A 598 23.21 34.27 16.63
C GLY A 598 21.77 33.98 17.08
N TYR A 599 20.89 33.50 16.18
CA TYR A 599 19.53 33.07 16.55
C TYR A 599 19.57 31.90 17.57
N PRO A 600 18.73 31.87 18.63
CA PRO A 600 17.59 32.76 18.96
C PRO A 600 17.92 34.04 19.73
N GLY A 601 19.21 34.36 19.88
CA GLY A 601 19.72 35.62 20.43
C GLY A 601 19.78 36.76 19.40
N PRO A 602 20.60 37.80 19.66
CA PRO A 602 20.80 38.91 18.73
C PRO A 602 21.34 38.42 17.38
N ILE A 603 20.82 39.00 16.29
CA ILE A 603 21.16 38.64 14.91
C ILE A 603 21.68 39.87 14.15
N VAL A 604 22.46 39.62 13.10
CA VAL A 604 22.84 40.64 12.11
C VAL A 604 21.84 40.58 10.95
N LYS A 605 21.26 41.73 10.59
CA LYS A 605 20.34 41.89 9.45
C LYS A 605 21.08 42.44 8.23
N ASN A 606 20.40 42.45 7.09
CA ASN A 606 20.86 42.98 5.80
C ASN A 606 22.05 42.22 5.21
N ILE A 607 22.12 40.90 5.42
CA ILE A 607 23.12 40.03 4.78
C ILE A 607 22.50 39.47 3.48
N GLU A 608 23.23 39.55 2.38
CA GLU A 608 22.79 39.03 1.06
C GLU A 608 22.57 37.51 1.07
N ILE A 609 21.61 37.07 0.25
CA ILE A 609 21.22 35.67 0.13
C ILE A 609 21.57 35.15 -1.28
N HIS A 610 22.51 34.20 -1.36
CA HIS A 610 22.92 33.57 -2.63
C HIS A 610 22.42 32.13 -2.75
N GLY A 611 22.34 31.62 -3.98
CA GLY A 611 22.02 30.20 -4.27
C GLY A 611 20.55 29.88 -4.53
N LEU A 612 19.65 30.86 -4.51
CA LEU A 612 18.20 30.65 -4.69
C LEU A 612 17.81 30.12 -6.07
N ASN A 613 18.51 30.53 -7.14
CA ASN A 613 18.20 30.13 -8.51
C ASN A 613 18.32 28.61 -8.75
N ILE A 614 19.19 27.94 -7.99
CA ILE A 614 19.42 26.50 -8.11
C ILE A 614 18.22 25.73 -7.56
N LEU A 615 17.61 26.22 -6.47
CA LEU A 615 16.46 25.55 -5.84
C LEU A 615 15.26 25.44 -6.76
N ASN A 616 15.02 26.46 -7.59
CA ASN A 616 13.91 26.49 -8.54
C ASN A 616 14.04 25.43 -9.67
N GLN A 617 15.21 24.83 -9.84
CA GLN A 617 15.46 23.77 -10.82
C GLN A 617 15.26 22.37 -10.23
N LEU A 618 15.16 22.24 -8.91
CA LEU A 618 15.01 20.96 -8.24
C LEU A 618 13.53 20.57 -8.20
N SER A 619 13.22 19.39 -8.72
CA SER A 619 11.90 18.78 -8.54
C SER A 619 11.69 18.40 -7.08
N ASP A 620 10.44 18.52 -6.60
CA ASP A 620 10.03 18.11 -5.26
C ASP A 620 10.75 18.84 -4.11
N VAL A 621 11.24 20.06 -4.36
CA VAL A 621 11.83 20.96 -3.36
C VAL A 621 11.10 22.30 -3.39
N HIS A 622 10.78 22.83 -2.21
CA HIS A 622 10.10 24.11 -2.03
C HIS A 622 10.83 24.99 -1.02
N ALA A 623 10.96 26.28 -1.34
CA ALA A 623 11.57 27.27 -0.44
C ALA A 623 10.51 28.27 0.04
N PHE A 624 10.29 28.32 1.36
CA PHE A 624 9.34 29.22 2.00
C PHE A 624 10.09 30.28 2.82
N TYR A 625 10.15 31.50 2.30
CA TYR A 625 10.74 32.67 2.96
C TYR A 625 10.02 33.11 4.24
N SER A 626 10.81 33.52 5.24
CA SER A 626 10.37 34.09 6.52
C SER A 626 11.05 35.46 6.71
N GLY A 627 12.13 35.55 7.46
CA GLY A 627 12.84 36.79 7.77
C GLY A 627 13.73 37.27 6.64
N THR A 628 13.13 37.66 5.51
CA THR A 628 13.82 38.29 4.37
C THR A 628 13.24 39.67 4.04
N ALA A 629 14.04 40.54 3.42
CA ALA A 629 13.65 41.86 2.93
C ALA A 629 14.34 42.14 1.58
N LEU A 630 13.87 43.15 0.85
CA LEU A 630 14.57 43.65 -0.34
C LEU A 630 15.40 44.87 0.03
N LYS A 631 16.65 44.90 -0.41
CA LYS A 631 17.54 46.06 -0.33
C LYS A 631 18.27 46.20 -1.66
N ASP A 632 18.12 47.37 -2.30
CA ASP A 632 18.74 47.67 -3.61
C ASP A 632 18.41 46.65 -4.72
N GLY A 633 17.26 45.96 -4.60
CA GLY A 633 16.80 44.91 -5.53
C GLY A 633 17.17 43.49 -5.11
N ASP A 634 18.11 43.32 -4.19
CA ASP A 634 18.60 42.04 -3.72
C ASP A 634 17.88 41.56 -2.44
N LEU A 635 17.77 40.25 -2.31
CA LEU A 635 17.16 39.62 -1.13
C LEU A 635 18.17 39.54 0.01
N VAL A 636 17.81 40.13 1.15
CA VAL A 636 18.66 40.19 2.35
C VAL A 636 17.96 39.63 3.59
N THR A 637 18.72 39.25 4.61
CA THR A 637 18.19 38.79 5.90
C THR A 637 17.52 39.93 6.68
N SER A 638 16.37 39.66 7.30
CA SER A 638 15.62 40.63 8.11
C SER A 638 15.10 40.07 9.45
N GLY A 639 15.21 38.75 9.65
CA GLY A 639 14.73 38.04 10.83
C GLY A 639 15.60 36.84 11.25
N GLY A 640 15.24 36.24 12.39
CA GLY A 640 16.01 35.15 12.99
C GLY A 640 15.96 33.86 12.17
N ARG A 641 14.74 33.43 11.81
CA ARG A 641 14.53 32.37 10.82
C ARG A 641 14.41 33.02 9.44
N ILE A 642 15.24 32.60 8.50
CA ILE A 642 15.35 33.23 7.18
C ILE A 642 14.36 32.57 6.23
N MET A 643 14.36 31.23 6.15
CA MET A 643 13.46 30.45 5.30
C MET A 643 13.38 28.99 5.73
N THR A 644 12.38 28.26 5.22
CA THR A 644 12.23 26.81 5.37
C THR A 644 12.35 26.13 4.01
N ILE A 645 13.25 25.16 3.88
CA ILE A 645 13.41 24.34 2.68
C ILE A 645 12.75 22.99 2.91
N VAL A 646 11.71 22.68 2.12
CA VAL A 646 10.95 21.43 2.18
C VAL A 646 11.34 20.56 1.01
N ALA A 647 11.59 19.27 1.26
CA ALA A 647 11.76 18.28 0.21
C ALA A 647 10.82 17.09 0.39
N LEU A 648 10.35 16.53 -0.74
CA LEU A 648 9.44 15.39 -0.76
C LEU A 648 10.11 14.12 -1.31
N ASP A 649 9.80 12.98 -0.69
CA ASP A 649 10.24 11.65 -1.13
C ASP A 649 9.38 10.52 -0.53
N HIS A 650 9.32 9.34 -1.15
CA HIS A 650 8.63 8.17 -0.59
C HIS A 650 9.33 7.59 0.64
N SER A 651 10.60 7.92 0.88
CA SER A 651 11.34 7.58 2.09
C SER A 651 11.61 8.81 2.94
N LEU A 652 11.26 8.77 4.23
CA LEU A 652 11.59 9.83 5.19
C LEU A 652 13.08 10.18 5.20
N LYS A 653 13.94 9.14 5.07
CA LYS A 653 15.40 9.30 5.00
C LYS A 653 15.84 10.06 3.75
N GLN A 654 15.28 9.71 2.59
CA GLN A 654 15.63 10.38 1.33
C GLN A 654 15.08 11.81 1.29
N ALA A 655 13.88 12.06 1.81
CA ALA A 655 13.34 13.41 1.97
C ALA A 655 14.26 14.28 2.83
N ALA A 656 14.75 13.75 3.97
CA ALA A 656 15.69 14.47 4.83
C ALA A 656 17.05 14.75 4.17
N ILE A 657 17.60 13.77 3.42
CA ILE A 657 18.84 13.97 2.65
C ILE A 657 18.64 15.03 1.57
N LYS A 658 17.55 14.95 0.80
CA LYS A 658 17.21 15.91 -0.26
C LYS A 658 17.05 17.32 0.31
N ALA A 659 16.33 17.48 1.43
CA ALA A 659 16.18 18.77 2.12
C ALA A 659 17.52 19.33 2.60
N ARG A 660 18.39 18.48 3.18
CA ARG A 660 19.72 18.87 3.66
C ARG A 660 20.62 19.34 2.51
N ASN A 661 20.61 18.60 1.40
CA ASN A 661 21.37 18.96 0.22
C ASN A 661 20.87 20.30 -0.33
N ALA A 662 19.56 20.47 -0.46
CA ALA A 662 18.96 21.71 -0.96
C ALA A 662 19.28 22.93 -0.07
N VAL A 663 19.09 22.84 1.26
CA VAL A 663 19.39 23.98 2.15
C VAL A 663 20.88 24.34 2.14
N SER A 664 21.77 23.36 1.96
CA SER A 664 23.22 23.61 1.91
C SER A 664 23.68 24.38 0.67
N MET A 665 22.86 24.43 -0.39
CA MET A 665 23.13 25.20 -1.61
C MET A 665 22.98 26.72 -1.37
N ILE A 666 22.24 27.12 -0.34
CA ILE A 666 22.01 28.51 0.02
C ILE A 666 23.20 29.02 0.81
N LYS A 667 23.76 30.17 0.41
CA LYS A 667 24.92 30.77 1.07
C LYS A 667 24.54 32.12 1.65
N ILE A 668 24.62 32.20 2.98
CA ILE A 668 24.39 33.41 3.78
C ILE A 668 25.46 33.42 4.88
N GLU A 669 26.15 34.54 5.09
CA GLU A 669 27.20 34.66 6.09
C GLU A 669 26.68 34.29 7.49
N LYS A 670 27.41 33.40 8.20
CA LYS A 670 27.11 32.94 9.58
C LYS A 670 25.73 32.30 9.78
N SER A 671 25.00 31.98 8.70
CA SER A 671 23.77 31.22 8.82
C SER A 671 24.04 29.78 9.26
N PHE A 672 23.02 29.14 9.86
CA PHE A 672 23.09 27.74 10.27
C PHE A 672 21.74 27.07 10.12
N PHE A 673 21.75 25.74 10.01
CA PHE A 673 20.59 24.87 10.00
C PHE A 673 20.94 23.56 10.71
N ARG A 674 19.94 22.78 11.10
CA ARG A 674 20.15 21.46 11.72
C ARG A 674 20.33 20.36 10.69
N ASN A 675 21.30 19.48 10.90
CA ASN A 675 21.55 18.34 10.01
C ASN A 675 20.70 17.14 10.37
N ASP A 676 20.08 17.13 11.54
CA ASP A 676 19.47 15.96 12.16
C ASP A 676 17.93 15.98 12.17
N ILE A 677 17.27 16.89 11.45
CA ILE A 677 15.81 16.90 11.30
C ILE A 677 15.31 15.52 10.84
N ALA A 678 14.30 14.98 11.54
CA ALA A 678 13.73 13.64 11.37
C ALA A 678 14.64 12.45 11.75
N SER A 679 15.88 12.65 12.22
CA SER A 679 16.85 11.56 12.44
C SER A 679 16.40 10.54 13.48
N LYS A 680 15.70 10.97 14.53
CA LYS A 680 15.12 10.08 15.56
C LYS A 680 14.10 9.13 14.94
N ALA A 681 13.21 9.66 14.11
CA ALA A 681 12.19 8.88 13.41
C ALA A 681 12.81 7.92 12.38
N ILE A 682 13.80 8.39 11.60
CA ILE A 682 14.52 7.55 10.64
C ILE A 682 15.17 6.35 11.35
N ARG A 683 15.89 6.59 12.46
CA ARG A 683 16.53 5.51 13.23
C ARG A 683 15.52 4.49 13.76
N ARG A 684 14.36 4.96 14.23
CA ARG A 684 13.28 4.08 14.71
C ARG A 684 12.67 3.25 13.57
N LEU A 685 12.41 3.85 12.40
CA LEU A 685 11.93 3.13 11.21
C LEU A 685 12.94 2.11 10.68
N GLU A 686 14.24 2.41 10.74
CA GLU A 686 15.31 1.49 10.32
C GLU A 686 15.51 0.33 11.30
N THR A 687 15.06 0.47 12.55
CA THR A 687 15.16 -0.57 13.59
C THR A 687 13.84 -1.33 13.82
N GLN A 688 12.74 -0.85 13.26
CA GLN A 688 11.41 -1.44 13.37
C GLN A 688 11.13 -2.33 12.16
N ILE A 689 11.24 -3.64 12.34
CA ILE A 689 10.94 -4.63 11.31
C ILE A 689 9.42 -4.87 11.29
N ASP A 690 8.75 -4.51 10.20
CA ASP A 690 7.39 -4.95 9.91
C ASP A 690 7.38 -6.10 8.88
N TYR A 691 6.25 -6.79 8.74
CA TYR A 691 6.15 -7.92 7.82
C TYR A 691 6.35 -7.52 6.35
N LYS A 692 6.06 -6.26 6.00
CA LYS A 692 6.31 -5.73 4.65
C LYS A 692 7.80 -5.52 4.38
N GLN A 693 8.57 -5.12 5.40
CA GLN A 693 10.04 -5.07 5.35
C GLN A 693 10.68 -6.45 5.33
N SER A 694 9.97 -7.49 5.80
CA SER A 694 10.36 -8.88 5.51
C SER A 694 10.19 -9.26 4.04
N GLY A 695 9.60 -8.36 3.23
CA GLY A 695 9.38 -8.48 1.81
C GLY A 695 8.02 -9.10 1.44
N VAL A 696 7.02 -9.02 2.33
CA VAL A 696 5.65 -9.55 2.12
C VAL A 696 4.59 -8.45 2.11
N ASP A 697 3.95 -8.17 0.97
CA ASP A 697 2.94 -7.11 0.78
C ASP A 697 1.50 -7.66 0.79
N ILE A 698 0.87 -7.60 1.96
CA ILE A 698 -0.52 -8.05 2.18
C ILE A 698 -1.52 -7.28 1.30
N ASN A 699 -1.28 -5.99 1.03
CA ASN A 699 -2.19 -5.19 0.22
C ASN A 699 -2.15 -5.62 -1.25
N ALA A 700 -0.95 -5.93 -1.77
CA ALA A 700 -0.81 -6.48 -3.11
C ALA A 700 -1.51 -7.85 -3.24
N GLY A 701 -1.45 -8.69 -2.20
CA GLY A 701 -2.20 -9.95 -2.13
C GLY A 701 -3.72 -9.73 -2.23
N ASN A 702 -4.27 -8.80 -1.44
CA ASN A 702 -5.70 -8.47 -1.48
C ASN A 702 -6.14 -7.92 -2.85
N GLN A 703 -5.32 -7.08 -3.49
CA GLN A 703 -5.59 -6.57 -4.83
C GLN A 703 -5.64 -7.68 -5.88
N LEU A 704 -4.72 -8.65 -5.80
CA LEU A 704 -4.71 -9.80 -6.71
C LEU A 704 -6.02 -10.61 -6.57
N VAL A 705 -6.49 -10.86 -5.35
CA VAL A 705 -7.75 -11.59 -5.11
C VAL A 705 -8.93 -10.89 -5.82
N GLU A 706 -9.02 -9.57 -5.76
CA GLU A 706 -10.08 -8.83 -6.47
C GLU A 706 -9.98 -8.97 -8.00
N HIS A 707 -8.76 -8.93 -8.55
CA HIS A 707 -8.53 -9.06 -10.00
C HIS A 707 -8.89 -10.44 -10.57
N ILE A 708 -8.72 -11.51 -9.78
CA ILE A 708 -8.90 -12.89 -10.26
C ILE A 708 -10.30 -13.47 -10.02
N LYS A 709 -11.16 -12.79 -9.25
CA LYS A 709 -12.54 -13.26 -8.98
C LYS A 709 -13.32 -13.57 -10.26
N GLU A 710 -13.18 -12.74 -11.30
CA GLU A 710 -13.86 -12.97 -12.58
C GLU A 710 -13.29 -14.18 -13.34
N PHE A 711 -12.00 -14.48 -13.15
CA PHE A 711 -11.35 -15.64 -13.74
C PHE A 711 -11.79 -16.93 -13.05
N ALA A 712 -12.01 -16.90 -11.75
CA ALA A 712 -12.60 -18.03 -11.05
C ALA A 712 -14.08 -18.23 -11.43
N ARG A 713 -14.86 -17.14 -11.45
CA ARG A 713 -16.31 -17.16 -11.70
C ARG A 713 -16.67 -17.86 -13.01
N ARG A 714 -15.92 -17.60 -14.10
CA ARG A 714 -16.16 -18.23 -15.41
C ARG A 714 -16.01 -19.76 -15.41
N THR A 715 -15.27 -20.33 -14.46
CA THR A 715 -15.01 -21.77 -14.35
C THR A 715 -16.06 -22.51 -13.50
N THR A 716 -17.01 -21.78 -12.90
CA THR A 716 -18.01 -22.34 -11.99
C THR A 716 -18.83 -23.45 -12.66
N ARG A 717 -19.04 -24.56 -11.95
CA ARG A 717 -19.88 -25.69 -12.40
C ARG A 717 -20.78 -26.20 -11.28
N SER A 718 -21.72 -27.09 -11.64
CA SER A 718 -22.58 -27.79 -10.68
C SER A 718 -21.74 -28.52 -9.63
N GLY A 719 -22.04 -28.25 -8.35
CA GLY A 719 -21.31 -28.79 -7.19
C GLY A 719 -20.48 -27.73 -6.45
N VAL A 720 -20.06 -26.63 -7.09
CA VAL A 720 -19.33 -25.56 -6.40
C VAL A 720 -20.25 -24.81 -5.43
N MET A 721 -19.87 -24.70 -4.15
CA MET A 721 -20.72 -24.14 -3.10
C MET A 721 -20.38 -22.70 -2.70
N GLU A 722 -19.12 -22.27 -2.87
CA GLU A 722 -18.62 -20.93 -2.51
C GLU A 722 -17.64 -20.40 -3.57
N GLN A 723 -17.46 -19.07 -3.60
CA GLN A 723 -16.47 -18.40 -4.45
C GLN A 723 -15.11 -18.27 -3.76
N ILE A 724 -14.06 -17.97 -4.53
CA ILE A 724 -12.69 -17.74 -4.01
C ILE A 724 -12.70 -16.62 -2.95
N GLY A 725 -11.92 -16.82 -1.87
CA GLY A 725 -11.76 -15.87 -0.76
C GLY A 725 -12.17 -16.42 0.62
N GLY A 726 -12.72 -17.64 0.67
CA GLY A 726 -12.94 -18.38 1.93
C GLY A 726 -11.67 -19.10 2.42
N PHE A 727 -11.68 -19.56 3.67
CA PHE A 727 -10.57 -20.35 4.27
C PHE A 727 -10.37 -21.73 3.63
N GLY A 728 -11.33 -22.20 2.85
CA GLY A 728 -11.28 -23.47 2.15
C GLY A 728 -12.38 -23.54 1.11
N ALA A 729 -12.15 -24.33 0.07
CA ALA A 729 -13.10 -24.49 -1.02
C ALA A 729 -14.02 -25.70 -0.79
N LEU A 730 -15.29 -25.55 -1.16
CA LEU A 730 -16.34 -26.54 -0.89
C LEU A 730 -16.99 -27.03 -2.19
N PHE A 731 -17.09 -28.36 -2.33
CA PHE A 731 -17.71 -29.01 -3.49
C PHE A 731 -18.71 -30.11 -3.06
N ASP A 732 -19.96 -29.99 -3.49
CA ASP A 732 -21.03 -30.95 -3.24
C ASP A 732 -21.03 -32.07 -4.30
N VAL A 733 -20.43 -33.21 -3.94
CA VAL A 733 -20.33 -34.40 -4.79
C VAL A 733 -21.72 -35.01 -5.09
N SER A 734 -22.74 -34.76 -4.26
CA SER A 734 -24.09 -35.29 -4.49
C SER A 734 -24.75 -34.72 -5.75
N LYS A 735 -24.26 -33.56 -6.23
CA LYS A 735 -24.75 -32.90 -7.46
C LYS A 735 -24.27 -33.55 -8.74
N LEU A 736 -23.39 -34.55 -8.67
CA LEU A 736 -22.84 -35.24 -9.84
C LEU A 736 -23.73 -36.37 -10.38
N GLY A 737 -24.77 -36.77 -9.63
CA GLY A 737 -25.65 -37.87 -10.04
C GLY A 737 -24.98 -39.25 -10.05
N MET A 738 -23.84 -39.39 -9.37
CA MET A 738 -23.09 -40.64 -9.24
C MET A 738 -23.65 -41.50 -8.10
N GLN A 739 -23.57 -42.83 -8.24
CA GLN A 739 -24.09 -43.78 -7.26
C GLN A 739 -23.04 -44.21 -6.23
N ASP A 740 -21.83 -44.58 -6.67
CA ASP A 740 -20.71 -44.97 -5.79
C ASP A 740 -19.43 -44.22 -6.22
N PRO A 741 -19.38 -42.89 -6.00
CA PRO A 741 -18.27 -42.07 -6.44
C PRO A 741 -17.01 -42.29 -5.60
N ILE A 742 -15.87 -42.36 -6.28
CA ILE A 742 -14.52 -42.33 -5.71
C ILE A 742 -13.86 -41.04 -6.14
N LEU A 743 -13.33 -40.29 -5.17
CA LEU A 743 -12.54 -39.11 -5.43
C LEU A 743 -11.10 -39.50 -5.79
N VAL A 744 -10.59 -38.88 -6.84
CA VAL A 744 -9.22 -39.05 -7.32
C VAL A 744 -8.55 -37.69 -7.25
N SER A 745 -7.44 -37.60 -6.52
CA SER A 745 -6.64 -36.39 -6.36
C SER A 745 -5.33 -36.53 -7.14
N GLY A 746 -4.93 -35.46 -7.83
CA GLY A 746 -3.64 -35.35 -8.52
C GLY A 746 -2.97 -34.04 -8.20
N THR A 747 -1.65 -34.06 -8.08
CA THR A 747 -0.83 -32.88 -7.78
C THR A 747 0.41 -32.91 -8.66
N ASP A 748 0.69 -31.80 -9.32
CA ASP A 748 1.90 -31.63 -10.13
C ASP A 748 2.26 -30.14 -10.27
N GLY A 749 3.44 -29.87 -10.82
CA GLY A 749 3.91 -28.53 -11.17
C GLY A 749 4.22 -28.41 -12.66
N VAL A 750 4.66 -27.22 -13.07
CA VAL A 750 5.10 -26.97 -14.46
C VAL A 750 6.59 -27.29 -14.66
N GLY A 751 7.37 -27.28 -13.59
CA GLY A 751 8.81 -27.54 -13.63
C GLY A 751 9.60 -26.44 -14.35
N THR A 752 10.74 -26.80 -14.95
CA THR A 752 11.71 -25.81 -15.47
C THR A 752 11.29 -25.10 -16.76
N LYS A 753 10.11 -25.42 -17.32
CA LYS A 753 9.46 -24.62 -18.36
C LYS A 753 9.15 -23.20 -17.87
N LEU A 754 8.93 -23.02 -16.57
CA LEU A 754 8.73 -21.71 -15.93
C LEU A 754 9.87 -20.73 -16.22
N LYS A 755 11.12 -21.21 -16.29
CA LYS A 755 12.26 -20.33 -16.62
C LYS A 755 12.15 -19.71 -18.01
N ILE A 756 11.60 -20.44 -18.98
CA ILE A 756 11.38 -19.90 -20.33
C ILE A 756 10.27 -18.84 -20.30
N ALA A 757 9.19 -19.09 -19.55
CA ALA A 757 8.11 -18.12 -19.38
C ALA A 757 8.60 -16.83 -18.69
N ILE A 758 9.41 -16.95 -17.64
CA ILE A 758 10.05 -15.83 -16.94
C ILE A 758 10.95 -15.03 -17.89
N ASP A 759 11.87 -15.71 -18.59
CA ASP A 759 12.86 -15.07 -19.47
C ASP A 759 12.22 -14.36 -20.68
N THR A 760 11.04 -14.81 -21.12
CA THR A 760 10.33 -14.25 -22.28
C THR A 760 9.20 -13.28 -21.91
N GLY A 761 8.73 -13.29 -20.66
CA GLY A 761 7.57 -12.53 -20.20
C GLY A 761 6.21 -13.09 -20.65
N ILE A 762 6.17 -14.27 -21.28
CA ILE A 762 4.94 -14.92 -21.73
C ILE A 762 4.45 -15.87 -20.64
N LEU A 763 3.55 -15.41 -19.78
CA LEU A 763 3.17 -16.09 -18.53
C LEU A 763 1.80 -16.79 -18.56
N ASN A 764 0.93 -16.40 -19.49
CA ASN A 764 -0.44 -16.91 -19.56
C ASN A 764 -0.55 -18.37 -20.03
N THR A 765 0.49 -18.93 -20.66
CA THR A 765 0.48 -20.31 -21.16
C THR A 765 0.79 -21.33 -20.08
N VAL A 766 1.67 -21.01 -19.12
CA VAL A 766 2.10 -21.94 -18.08
C VAL A 766 1.02 -22.25 -17.05
N GLY A 767 0.00 -21.40 -16.93
CA GLY A 767 -1.20 -21.72 -16.14
C GLY A 767 -2.01 -22.87 -16.74
N ILE A 768 -2.10 -22.94 -18.07
CA ILE A 768 -2.76 -24.06 -18.78
C ILE A 768 -1.94 -25.34 -18.60
N ASP A 769 -0.62 -25.25 -18.72
CA ASP A 769 0.30 -26.36 -18.44
C ASP A 769 0.07 -26.94 -17.05
N LEU A 770 -0.04 -26.08 -16.02
CA LEU A 770 -0.24 -26.51 -14.64
C LEU A 770 -1.52 -27.35 -14.49
N VAL A 771 -2.62 -26.89 -15.07
CA VAL A 771 -3.88 -27.63 -15.05
C VAL A 771 -3.75 -28.93 -15.82
N ALA A 772 -3.16 -28.91 -17.01
CA ALA A 772 -2.99 -30.09 -17.87
C ALA A 772 -2.23 -31.21 -17.18
N MET A 773 -1.15 -30.89 -16.49
CA MET A 773 -0.34 -31.86 -15.75
C MET A 773 -1.16 -32.59 -14.67
N CYS A 774 -2.05 -31.89 -13.97
CA CYS A 774 -2.86 -32.50 -12.92
C CYS A 774 -4.11 -33.22 -13.46
N VAL A 775 -4.87 -32.58 -14.34
CA VAL A 775 -6.18 -33.11 -14.78
C VAL A 775 -6.04 -34.33 -15.68
N ASN A 776 -4.99 -34.40 -16.51
CA ASN A 776 -4.73 -35.57 -17.33
C ASN A 776 -4.29 -36.77 -16.46
N ASP A 777 -3.62 -36.54 -15.33
CA ASP A 777 -3.17 -37.60 -14.42
C ASP A 777 -4.31 -38.22 -13.59
N ILE A 778 -5.35 -37.45 -13.27
CA ILE A 778 -6.57 -38.03 -12.68
C ILE A 778 -7.46 -38.67 -13.75
N LEU A 779 -7.44 -38.14 -14.98
CA LEU A 779 -8.19 -38.69 -16.12
C LEU A 779 -7.77 -40.13 -16.45
N VAL A 780 -6.49 -40.48 -16.28
CA VAL A 780 -6.03 -41.86 -16.52
C VAL A 780 -6.63 -42.90 -15.56
N GLN A 781 -7.18 -42.45 -14.42
CA GLN A 781 -7.95 -43.29 -13.50
C GLN A 781 -9.42 -43.44 -13.91
N GLY A 782 -9.83 -42.78 -15.00
CA GLY A 782 -11.21 -42.67 -15.46
C GLY A 782 -12.02 -41.56 -14.78
N ALA A 783 -11.36 -40.68 -14.01
CA ALA A 783 -12.04 -39.64 -13.25
C ALA A 783 -12.36 -38.40 -14.08
N GLU A 784 -13.58 -37.89 -13.92
CA GLU A 784 -13.97 -36.57 -14.42
C GLU A 784 -13.42 -35.50 -13.47
N PRO A 785 -12.57 -34.56 -13.92
CA PRO A 785 -12.12 -33.44 -13.08
C PRO A 785 -13.31 -32.62 -12.57
N LEU A 786 -13.29 -32.25 -11.30
CA LEU A 786 -14.35 -31.48 -10.63
C LEU A 786 -13.86 -30.08 -10.34
N PHE A 787 -12.77 -29.97 -9.59
CA PHE A 787 -12.21 -28.70 -9.16
C PHE A 787 -10.70 -28.70 -9.06
N PHE A 788 -10.13 -27.50 -9.10
CA PHE A 788 -8.71 -27.21 -9.13
C PHE A 788 -8.37 -26.18 -8.05
N LEU A 789 -7.21 -26.37 -7.42
CA LEU A 789 -6.57 -25.40 -6.53
C LEU A 789 -5.16 -25.11 -7.03
N ASP A 790 -4.71 -23.88 -6.92
CA ASP A 790 -3.35 -23.47 -7.28
C ASP A 790 -2.53 -23.00 -6.06
N TYR A 791 -1.22 -23.16 -6.15
CA TYR A 791 -0.25 -22.59 -5.22
C TYR A 791 0.79 -21.83 -6.04
N PHE A 792 0.78 -20.51 -5.90
CA PHE A 792 1.69 -19.58 -6.57
C PHE A 792 2.67 -19.02 -5.55
N ALA A 793 3.96 -19.31 -5.71
CA ALA A 793 5.02 -18.78 -4.84
C ALA A 793 5.98 -17.91 -5.64
N CYS A 794 6.32 -16.72 -5.14
CA CYS A 794 7.20 -15.79 -5.86
C CYS A 794 8.14 -15.02 -4.92
N SER A 795 9.23 -14.47 -5.47
CA SER A 795 10.14 -13.62 -4.68
C SER A 795 9.50 -12.29 -4.31
N ARG A 796 8.77 -11.70 -5.26
CA ARG A 796 8.05 -10.45 -5.07
C ARG A 796 6.77 -10.46 -5.91
N LEU A 797 5.64 -10.15 -5.28
CA LEU A 797 4.35 -10.15 -5.91
C LEU A 797 4.24 -8.98 -6.89
N ARG A 798 3.94 -9.33 -8.14
CA ARG A 798 3.60 -8.40 -9.23
C ARG A 798 2.20 -8.73 -9.67
N VAL A 799 1.23 -7.92 -9.25
CA VAL A 799 -0.21 -8.21 -9.43
C VAL A 799 -0.55 -8.52 -10.88
N ASP A 800 -0.03 -7.75 -11.85
CA ASP A 800 -0.30 -7.97 -13.27
C ASP A 800 0.24 -9.31 -13.79
N LYS A 801 1.48 -9.65 -13.44
CA LYS A 801 2.11 -10.92 -13.84
C LYS A 801 1.39 -12.12 -13.23
N ALA A 802 1.03 -12.04 -11.94
CA ALA A 802 0.30 -13.08 -11.24
C ALA A 802 -1.11 -13.27 -11.81
N ALA A 803 -1.80 -12.18 -12.13
CA ALA A 803 -3.11 -12.22 -12.77
C ALA A 803 -3.07 -12.91 -14.15
N ASP A 804 -2.02 -12.68 -14.95
CA ASP A 804 -1.85 -13.34 -16.25
C ASP A 804 -1.65 -14.86 -16.11
N ILE A 805 -0.91 -15.32 -15.10
CA ILE A 805 -0.74 -16.74 -14.82
C ILE A 805 -2.08 -17.36 -14.42
N ILE A 806 -2.80 -16.74 -13.50
CA ILE A 806 -4.08 -17.24 -12.98
C ILE A 806 -5.15 -17.23 -14.08
N LYS A 807 -5.11 -16.27 -15.01
CA LYS A 807 -5.92 -16.30 -16.23
C LYS A 807 -5.66 -17.59 -17.03
N GLY A 808 -4.39 -17.97 -17.20
CA GLY A 808 -4.01 -19.23 -17.82
C GLY A 808 -4.56 -20.47 -17.09
N ILE A 809 -4.49 -20.48 -15.76
CA ILE A 809 -5.06 -21.56 -14.93
C ILE A 809 -6.58 -21.66 -15.14
N SER A 810 -7.27 -20.53 -15.11
CA SER A 810 -8.70 -20.44 -15.41
C SER A 810 -9.02 -20.99 -16.81
N ASP A 811 -8.24 -20.62 -17.83
CA ASP A 811 -8.43 -21.10 -19.20
C ASP A 811 -8.18 -22.61 -19.33
N GLY A 812 -7.20 -23.16 -18.60
CA GLY A 812 -6.99 -24.61 -18.48
C GLY A 812 -8.15 -25.32 -17.78
N CYS A 813 -8.72 -24.70 -16.74
CA CYS A 813 -9.90 -25.20 -16.04
C CYS A 813 -11.13 -25.28 -16.97
N LEU A 814 -11.35 -24.26 -17.81
CA LEU A 814 -12.39 -24.28 -18.84
C LEU A 814 -12.20 -25.39 -19.89
N GLN A 815 -10.95 -25.63 -20.32
CA GLN A 815 -10.63 -26.72 -21.25
C GLN A 815 -10.89 -28.10 -20.64
N SER A 816 -10.64 -28.25 -19.35
CA SER A 816 -10.83 -29.51 -18.61
C SER A 816 -12.23 -29.70 -18.02
N ASN A 817 -13.14 -28.74 -18.19
CA ASN A 817 -14.44 -28.71 -17.50
C ASN A 817 -14.30 -28.73 -15.96
N CYS A 818 -13.21 -28.19 -15.44
CA CYS A 818 -12.88 -28.16 -14.01
C CYS A 818 -13.18 -26.75 -13.45
N ALA A 819 -13.58 -26.63 -12.18
CA ALA A 819 -13.74 -25.32 -11.53
C ALA A 819 -12.49 -24.90 -10.78
N LEU A 820 -12.00 -23.69 -11.00
CA LEU A 820 -10.99 -23.06 -10.14
C LEU A 820 -11.71 -22.51 -8.91
N ILE A 821 -11.54 -23.19 -7.76
CA ILE A 821 -12.33 -22.90 -6.55
C ILE A 821 -11.52 -22.30 -5.40
N GLY A 822 -10.21 -22.12 -5.59
CA GLY A 822 -9.33 -21.50 -4.59
C GLY A 822 -7.87 -21.70 -4.93
N GLY A 823 -7.00 -21.14 -4.10
CA GLY A 823 -5.56 -21.25 -4.23
C GLY A 823 -4.86 -20.40 -3.17
N GLU A 824 -3.54 -20.46 -3.15
CA GLU A 824 -2.69 -19.72 -2.23
C GLU A 824 -1.62 -18.94 -3.00
N THR A 825 -1.39 -17.69 -2.61
CA THR A 825 -0.35 -16.83 -3.17
C THR A 825 0.64 -16.45 -2.08
N ALA A 826 1.87 -16.94 -2.18
CA ALA A 826 2.92 -16.73 -1.20
C ALA A 826 4.06 -15.86 -1.76
N GLU A 827 4.35 -14.75 -1.09
CA GLU A 827 5.58 -13.98 -1.31
C GLU A 827 6.66 -14.53 -0.37
N MET A 828 7.73 -15.10 -0.92
CA MET A 828 8.79 -15.80 -0.19
C MET A 828 10.17 -15.21 -0.55
N PRO A 829 10.42 -13.94 -0.19
CA PRO A 829 11.70 -13.27 -0.43
C PRO A 829 12.84 -14.03 0.26
N GLY A 830 13.93 -14.27 -0.47
CA GLY A 830 15.08 -15.05 0.00
C GLY A 830 15.01 -16.55 -0.30
N MET A 831 13.82 -17.11 -0.58
CA MET A 831 13.69 -18.45 -1.17
C MET A 831 13.71 -18.38 -2.71
N TYR A 832 12.99 -17.41 -3.28
CA TYR A 832 13.05 -17.06 -4.70
C TYR A 832 13.80 -15.75 -4.89
N VAL A 833 14.31 -15.50 -6.11
CA VAL A 833 15.12 -14.31 -6.44
C VAL A 833 14.54 -13.57 -7.64
N GLY A 834 14.41 -12.25 -7.52
CA GLY A 834 14.04 -11.38 -8.64
C GLY A 834 12.60 -11.63 -9.12
N ASP A 835 12.44 -12.00 -10.39
CA ASP A 835 11.15 -12.32 -11.01
C ASP A 835 10.81 -13.83 -10.96
N ASP A 836 11.60 -14.63 -10.23
CA ASP A 836 11.36 -16.06 -10.11
C ASP A 836 10.05 -16.36 -9.36
N PHE A 837 9.33 -17.34 -9.89
CA PHE A 837 8.14 -17.92 -9.27
C PHE A 837 8.07 -19.43 -9.54
N ASP A 838 7.31 -20.12 -8.69
CA ASP A 838 6.97 -21.53 -8.84
C ASP A 838 5.45 -21.75 -8.79
N LEU A 839 5.01 -22.83 -9.41
CA LEU A 839 3.60 -23.21 -9.53
C LEU A 839 3.40 -24.67 -9.14
N ALA A 840 2.46 -24.89 -8.22
CA ALA A 840 1.91 -26.21 -7.94
C ALA A 840 0.38 -26.19 -8.09
N GLY A 841 -0.16 -27.29 -8.60
CA GLY A 841 -1.57 -27.44 -8.94
C GLY A 841 -2.14 -28.67 -8.27
N PHE A 842 -3.42 -28.62 -7.91
CA PHE A 842 -4.12 -29.71 -7.24
C PHE A 842 -5.47 -29.91 -7.91
N ALA A 843 -5.63 -31.04 -8.60
CA ALA A 843 -6.89 -31.40 -9.25
C ALA A 843 -7.59 -32.51 -8.46
N VAL A 844 -8.90 -32.36 -8.25
CA VAL A 844 -9.75 -33.41 -7.70
C VAL A 844 -10.81 -33.77 -8.73
N GLY A 845 -10.92 -35.07 -9.03
CA GLY A 845 -11.93 -35.65 -9.91
C GLY A 845 -12.77 -36.71 -9.21
N ALA A 846 -13.81 -37.18 -9.89
CA ALA A 846 -14.61 -38.31 -9.42
C ALA A 846 -14.80 -39.39 -10.50
N VAL A 847 -14.81 -40.65 -10.08
CA VAL A 847 -15.07 -41.82 -10.93
C VAL A 847 -16.01 -42.79 -10.22
N GLU A 848 -16.90 -43.45 -10.96
CA GLU A 848 -17.68 -44.56 -10.42
C GLU A 848 -16.74 -45.74 -10.15
N ARG A 849 -16.80 -46.35 -8.95
CA ARG A 849 -15.88 -47.45 -8.58
C ARG A 849 -15.75 -48.53 -9.66
N ARG A 850 -16.86 -48.90 -10.29
CA ARG A 850 -16.92 -49.92 -11.36
C ARG A 850 -16.30 -49.49 -12.70
N GLN A 851 -16.06 -48.20 -12.89
CA GLN A 851 -15.50 -47.61 -14.11
C GLN A 851 -14.03 -47.19 -13.93
N MET A 852 -13.43 -47.43 -12.77
CA MET A 852 -12.02 -47.12 -12.52
C MET A 852 -11.08 -47.78 -13.55
N LEU A 853 -10.08 -47.03 -13.96
CA LEU A 853 -8.99 -47.46 -14.83
C LEU A 853 -7.67 -47.45 -14.04
N PRO A 854 -6.66 -48.26 -14.43
CA PRO A 854 -6.69 -49.28 -15.47
C PRO A 854 -7.40 -50.57 -15.01
N ARG A 855 -8.19 -51.18 -15.90
CA ARG A 855 -8.79 -52.52 -15.71
C ARG A 855 -7.83 -53.61 -16.16
N LYS A 856 -6.74 -53.77 -15.39
CA LYS A 856 -5.60 -54.63 -15.74
C LYS A 856 -5.98 -56.07 -16.08
N SER A 857 -6.95 -56.64 -15.37
CA SER A 857 -7.46 -58.01 -15.61
C SER A 857 -8.14 -58.19 -16.97
N SER A 858 -8.56 -57.11 -17.62
CA SER A 858 -9.20 -57.16 -18.95
C SER A 858 -8.23 -57.02 -20.12
N ILE A 859 -6.95 -56.70 -19.85
CA ILE A 859 -5.92 -56.52 -20.87
C ILE A 859 -5.44 -57.87 -21.36
N ALA A 860 -5.40 -58.06 -22.68
CA ALA A 860 -4.98 -59.29 -23.33
C ALA A 860 -4.03 -59.01 -24.49
N GLU A 861 -3.24 -60.03 -24.86
CA GLU A 861 -2.42 -60.00 -26.06
C GLU A 861 -3.27 -59.73 -27.31
N GLY A 862 -2.79 -58.84 -28.19
CA GLY A 862 -3.52 -58.41 -29.39
C GLY A 862 -4.51 -57.26 -29.19
N ASP A 863 -4.71 -56.78 -27.95
CA ASP A 863 -5.42 -55.52 -27.72
C ASP A 863 -4.73 -54.36 -28.45
N VAL A 864 -5.51 -53.42 -28.96
CA VAL A 864 -5.04 -52.29 -29.77
C VAL A 864 -4.70 -51.11 -28.88
N ILE A 865 -3.61 -50.43 -29.23
CA ILE A 865 -3.16 -49.20 -28.60
C ILE A 865 -3.56 -48.03 -29.49
N ILE A 866 -4.38 -47.12 -28.98
CA ILE A 866 -4.71 -45.87 -29.65
C ILE A 866 -3.92 -44.74 -28.99
N GLY A 867 -3.26 -43.90 -29.79
CA GLY A 867 -2.52 -42.73 -29.35
C GLY A 867 -3.19 -41.43 -29.78
N LEU A 868 -3.20 -40.44 -28.90
CA LEU A 868 -3.60 -39.06 -29.17
C LEU A 868 -2.36 -38.18 -29.22
N THR A 869 -2.36 -37.20 -30.12
CA THR A 869 -1.19 -36.36 -30.38
C THR A 869 -0.94 -35.37 -29.25
N SER A 870 0.33 -35.12 -28.93
CA SER A 870 0.73 -33.97 -28.10
C SER A 870 0.64 -32.67 -28.89
N SER A 871 0.67 -31.53 -28.21
CA SER A 871 0.80 -30.21 -28.82
C SER A 871 2.27 -29.82 -29.09
N GLY A 872 3.21 -30.66 -28.67
CA GLY A 872 4.64 -30.36 -28.63
C GLY A 872 5.28 -31.02 -27.40
N VAL A 873 6.30 -30.37 -26.84
CA VAL A 873 6.94 -30.84 -25.61
C VAL A 873 6.03 -30.51 -24.42
N HIS A 874 5.59 -31.54 -23.69
CA HIS A 874 4.86 -31.35 -22.43
C HIS A 874 5.78 -30.77 -21.35
N SER A 875 5.24 -30.24 -20.25
CA SER A 875 5.99 -29.51 -19.21
C SER A 875 7.23 -30.22 -18.63
N ASN A 876 7.27 -31.55 -18.68
CA ASN A 876 8.43 -32.33 -18.28
C ASN A 876 9.52 -32.40 -19.37
N GLY A 877 10.79 -32.41 -18.93
CA GLY A 877 11.96 -32.51 -19.83
C GLY A 877 12.58 -31.16 -20.23
N PHE A 878 12.02 -30.03 -19.77
CA PHE A 878 12.50 -28.70 -20.13
C PHE A 878 13.90 -28.36 -19.61
N SER A 879 14.41 -29.05 -18.58
CA SER A 879 15.80 -28.93 -18.15
C SER A 879 16.76 -29.38 -19.25
N MET A 880 16.40 -30.47 -19.94
CA MET A 880 17.16 -30.98 -21.08
C MET A 880 17.02 -30.07 -22.30
N VAL A 881 15.79 -29.59 -22.59
CA VAL A 881 15.55 -28.61 -23.67
C VAL A 881 16.43 -27.37 -23.50
N ARG A 882 16.41 -26.76 -22.30
CA ARG A 882 17.25 -25.59 -21.99
C ARG A 882 18.73 -25.89 -22.14
N LYS A 883 19.18 -27.08 -21.71
CA LYS A 883 20.59 -27.48 -21.88
C LYS A 883 20.98 -27.63 -23.34
N ILE A 884 20.12 -28.21 -24.17
CA ILE A 884 20.34 -28.37 -25.61
C ILE A 884 20.40 -26.98 -26.27
N MET A 885 19.48 -26.08 -25.94
CA MET A 885 19.50 -24.70 -26.43
C MET A 885 20.79 -23.96 -26.03
N GLU A 886 21.21 -24.08 -24.77
CA GLU A 886 22.43 -23.46 -24.25
C GLU A 886 23.68 -23.92 -25.00
N VAL A 887 23.84 -25.24 -25.19
CA VAL A 887 24.98 -25.85 -25.89
C VAL A 887 24.98 -25.48 -27.37
N ASN A 888 23.81 -25.42 -28.00
CA ASN A 888 23.65 -25.05 -29.41
C ASN A 888 23.56 -23.53 -29.66
N GLN A 889 23.63 -22.74 -28.58
CA GLN A 889 23.63 -21.28 -28.62
C GLN A 889 22.38 -20.69 -29.27
N VAL A 890 21.23 -21.33 -29.04
CA VAL A 890 19.92 -20.91 -29.54
C VAL A 890 19.19 -20.16 -28.43
N ASN A 891 18.65 -18.99 -28.75
CA ASN A 891 17.83 -18.19 -27.85
C ASN A 891 16.35 -18.43 -28.09
N PHE A 892 15.53 -18.09 -27.11
CA PHE A 892 14.07 -18.22 -27.20
C PHE A 892 13.44 -17.39 -28.34
N GLY A 893 14.05 -16.26 -28.70
CA GLY A 893 13.57 -15.40 -29.79
C GLY A 893 14.04 -15.78 -31.19
N ASP A 894 14.93 -16.77 -31.34
CA ASP A 894 15.41 -17.21 -32.65
C ASP A 894 14.30 -17.92 -33.43
N GLN A 895 14.40 -17.89 -34.76
CA GLN A 895 13.46 -18.59 -35.64
C GLN A 895 13.74 -20.10 -35.61
N PHE A 896 12.71 -20.89 -35.30
CA PHE A 896 12.75 -22.35 -35.37
C PHE A 896 12.50 -22.84 -36.81
N ASP A 897 11.57 -22.17 -37.50
CA ASP A 897 11.27 -22.34 -38.92
C ASP A 897 10.95 -20.97 -39.55
N GLU A 898 10.40 -20.94 -40.77
CA GLU A 898 10.12 -19.69 -41.47
C GLU A 898 9.04 -18.82 -40.81
N GLN A 899 8.19 -19.39 -39.96
CA GLN A 899 7.01 -18.73 -39.40
C GLN A 899 7.04 -18.62 -37.87
N ARG A 900 7.72 -19.53 -37.18
CA ARG A 900 7.63 -19.69 -35.72
C ARG A 900 8.99 -19.52 -35.06
N LYS A 901 8.99 -18.83 -33.91
CA LYS A 901 10.16 -18.73 -33.05
C LYS A 901 10.22 -19.86 -32.03
N PHE A 902 11.39 -20.05 -31.41
CA PHE A 902 11.57 -21.09 -30.39
C PHE A 902 10.62 -20.94 -29.20
N HIS A 903 10.40 -19.73 -28.67
CA HIS A 903 9.45 -19.52 -27.57
C HIS A 903 8.00 -19.84 -27.94
N ASP A 904 7.57 -19.64 -29.18
CA ASP A 904 6.19 -19.97 -29.60
C ASP A 904 5.93 -21.48 -29.49
N ILE A 905 6.92 -22.28 -29.93
CA ILE A 905 6.83 -23.75 -29.92
C ILE A 905 7.04 -24.28 -28.51
N LEU A 906 8.02 -23.76 -27.79
CA LEU A 906 8.39 -24.24 -26.45
C LEU A 906 7.38 -23.83 -25.39
N LEU A 907 6.69 -22.70 -25.53
CA LEU A 907 5.62 -22.27 -24.62
C LEU A 907 4.22 -22.67 -25.10
N THR A 908 4.10 -23.46 -26.17
CA THR A 908 2.84 -24.11 -26.51
C THR A 908 2.39 -24.95 -25.30
N PRO A 909 1.17 -24.73 -24.78
CA PRO A 909 0.70 -25.44 -23.59
C PRO A 909 0.59 -26.96 -23.80
N THR A 910 0.86 -27.71 -22.74
CA THR A 910 0.55 -29.14 -22.63
C THR A 910 -0.93 -29.36 -22.89
N LYS A 911 -1.25 -30.31 -23.78
CA LYS A 911 -2.62 -30.52 -24.24
C LYS A 911 -3.50 -31.14 -23.16
N ILE A 912 -4.73 -30.67 -23.03
CA ILE A 912 -5.75 -31.19 -22.11
C ILE A 912 -6.69 -32.12 -22.87
N TYR A 913 -6.82 -33.37 -22.43
CA TYR A 913 -7.57 -34.41 -23.17
C TYR A 913 -8.97 -34.72 -22.63
N VAL A 914 -9.38 -34.03 -21.56
CA VAL A 914 -10.59 -34.38 -20.79
C VAL A 914 -11.85 -34.40 -21.66
N LYS A 915 -12.13 -33.34 -22.42
CA LYS A 915 -13.32 -33.25 -23.28
C LYS A 915 -13.32 -34.30 -24.40
N SER A 916 -12.15 -34.60 -24.94
CA SER A 916 -11.99 -35.60 -26.02
C SER A 916 -12.20 -37.03 -25.52
N LEU A 917 -11.77 -37.34 -24.28
CA LEU A 917 -11.74 -38.72 -23.76
C LEU A 917 -12.87 -39.06 -22.82
N MET A 918 -13.43 -38.13 -22.04
CA MET A 918 -14.49 -38.45 -21.07
C MET A 918 -15.72 -39.15 -21.69
N PRO A 919 -16.23 -38.74 -22.86
CA PRO A 919 -17.32 -39.49 -23.51
C PRO A 919 -16.91 -40.92 -23.89
N ALA A 920 -15.68 -41.11 -24.38
CA ALA A 920 -15.15 -42.44 -24.72
C ALA A 920 -14.93 -43.32 -23.48
N ILE A 921 -14.47 -42.74 -22.36
CA ILE A 921 -14.33 -43.43 -21.06
C ILE A 921 -15.70 -43.93 -20.58
N LYS A 922 -16.74 -43.09 -20.67
CA LYS A 922 -18.12 -43.41 -20.24
C LYS A 922 -18.73 -44.60 -21.00
N THR A 923 -18.23 -44.97 -22.19
CA THR A 923 -18.66 -46.18 -22.91
C THR A 923 -18.31 -47.48 -22.18
N GLY A 924 -17.36 -47.44 -21.24
CA GLY A 924 -16.88 -48.63 -20.53
C GLY A 924 -16.05 -49.59 -21.39
N LYS A 925 -15.57 -49.16 -22.56
CA LYS A 925 -14.77 -49.99 -23.49
C LYS A 925 -13.25 -49.76 -23.39
N ILE A 926 -12.82 -48.62 -22.83
CA ILE A 926 -11.40 -48.33 -22.60
C ILE A 926 -10.87 -49.17 -21.44
N LYS A 927 -9.82 -49.97 -21.66
CA LYS A 927 -9.24 -50.84 -20.63
C LYS A 927 -8.24 -50.10 -19.75
N ALA A 928 -7.47 -49.18 -20.33
CA ALA A 928 -6.49 -48.38 -19.61
C ALA A 928 -6.12 -47.11 -20.39
N LEU A 929 -5.54 -46.12 -19.70
CA LEU A 929 -5.08 -44.83 -20.22
C LEU A 929 -3.73 -44.47 -19.60
N ALA A 930 -2.80 -43.92 -20.38
CA ALA A 930 -1.53 -43.40 -19.90
C ALA A 930 -1.28 -42.00 -20.46
N HIS A 931 -1.13 -41.03 -19.56
CA HIS A 931 -0.66 -39.70 -19.88
C HIS A 931 0.86 -39.77 -20.10
N ILE A 932 1.32 -39.29 -21.25
CA ILE A 932 2.74 -39.38 -21.62
C ILE A 932 3.40 -38.03 -21.30
N THR A 933 4.19 -38.02 -20.23
CA THR A 933 4.86 -36.83 -19.70
C THR A 933 6.30 -37.14 -19.31
N GLY A 934 6.66 -36.99 -18.04
CA GLY A 934 7.98 -37.35 -17.50
C GLY A 934 8.09 -38.87 -17.42
N GLY A 935 9.12 -39.42 -18.05
CA GLY A 935 9.25 -40.87 -18.26
C GLY A 935 8.83 -41.33 -19.67
N GLY A 936 8.20 -40.44 -20.45
CA GLY A 936 7.95 -40.63 -21.87
C GLY A 936 7.21 -41.93 -22.21
N LEU A 937 7.40 -42.41 -23.44
CA LEU A 937 6.77 -43.65 -23.91
C LEU A 937 7.21 -44.87 -23.09
N ILE A 938 8.49 -44.89 -22.69
CA ILE A 938 9.13 -46.08 -22.10
C ILE A 938 8.74 -46.31 -20.64
N GLU A 939 8.55 -45.26 -19.83
CA GLU A 939 8.24 -45.42 -18.41
C GLU A 939 6.77 -45.18 -18.07
N ASN A 940 6.01 -44.41 -18.87
CA ASN A 940 4.61 -44.14 -18.55
C ASN A 940 3.70 -45.32 -18.94
N ILE A 941 3.84 -45.88 -20.14
CA ILE A 941 2.98 -46.98 -20.62
C ILE A 941 3.06 -48.23 -19.72
N PRO A 942 4.23 -48.67 -19.23
CA PRO A 942 4.28 -49.84 -18.35
C PRO A 942 3.51 -49.72 -17.03
N ARG A 943 3.23 -48.50 -16.56
CA ARG A 943 2.49 -48.27 -15.29
C ARG A 943 1.06 -48.84 -15.36
N ILE A 944 0.48 -48.87 -16.55
CA ILE A 944 -0.90 -49.32 -16.77
C ILE A 944 -1.04 -50.79 -17.19
N LEU A 945 0.08 -51.49 -17.38
CA LEU A 945 0.08 -52.89 -17.83
C LEU A 945 0.13 -53.88 -16.66
N PRO A 946 -0.35 -55.13 -16.88
CA PRO A 946 0.08 -56.30 -16.12
C PRO A 946 1.56 -56.61 -16.37
N LYS A 947 2.21 -57.36 -15.46
CA LYS A 947 3.66 -57.58 -15.52
C LYS A 947 4.09 -58.46 -16.70
N GLU A 948 3.21 -59.33 -17.16
CA GLU A 948 3.39 -60.32 -18.22
C GLU A 948 3.23 -59.76 -19.65
N PHE A 949 2.72 -58.53 -19.78
CA PHE A 949 2.51 -57.88 -21.06
C PHE A 949 3.46 -56.71 -21.28
N GLY A 950 3.77 -56.47 -22.55
CA GLY A 950 4.47 -55.30 -23.04
C GLY A 950 3.68 -54.67 -24.19
N VAL A 951 4.23 -53.60 -24.76
CA VAL A 951 3.65 -52.92 -25.92
C VAL A 951 4.64 -52.87 -27.07
N GLU A 952 4.11 -53.06 -28.26
CA GLU A 952 4.82 -52.78 -29.51
C GLU A 952 4.14 -51.59 -30.20
N LEU A 953 4.90 -50.52 -30.40
CA LEU A 953 4.48 -49.30 -31.08
C LEU A 953 5.20 -49.17 -32.42
N ASP A 954 4.55 -48.56 -33.42
CA ASP A 954 5.18 -48.18 -34.68
C ASP A 954 5.20 -46.65 -34.82
N ALA A 955 6.38 -46.04 -34.71
CA ALA A 955 6.54 -44.58 -34.75
C ALA A 955 6.09 -43.93 -36.07
N MET A 956 5.92 -44.70 -37.14
CA MET A 956 5.41 -44.19 -38.41
C MET A 956 3.89 -44.03 -38.45
N SER A 957 3.19 -44.54 -37.43
CA SER A 957 1.71 -44.54 -37.38
C SER A 957 1.09 -43.27 -36.80
N TRP A 958 1.88 -42.37 -36.20
CA TRP A 958 1.40 -41.06 -35.69
C TRP A 958 2.29 -39.92 -36.18
N PRO A 959 1.78 -38.67 -36.19
CA PRO A 959 2.60 -37.52 -36.55
C PRO A 959 3.56 -37.17 -35.41
N MET A 960 4.86 -37.17 -35.71
CA MET A 960 5.90 -36.66 -34.81
C MET A 960 6.15 -35.18 -35.08
N HIS A 961 6.20 -34.35 -34.04
CA HIS A 961 6.44 -32.91 -34.18
C HIS A 961 7.92 -32.61 -34.47
N GLU A 962 8.19 -31.58 -35.26
CA GLU A 962 9.54 -31.17 -35.71
C GLU A 962 10.48 -30.87 -34.53
N ILE A 963 9.95 -30.40 -33.40
CA ILE A 963 10.75 -30.10 -32.20
C ILE A 963 11.49 -31.33 -31.65
N PHE A 964 10.93 -32.54 -31.78
CA PHE A 964 11.60 -33.76 -31.30
C PHE A 964 12.77 -34.15 -32.20
N THR A 965 12.63 -33.95 -33.51
CA THR A 965 13.73 -34.08 -34.48
C THR A 965 14.84 -33.08 -34.16
N TRP A 966 14.49 -31.82 -33.89
CA TRP A 966 15.48 -30.82 -33.48
C TRP A 966 16.20 -31.20 -32.19
N LEU A 967 15.45 -31.56 -31.13
CA LEU A 967 16.04 -31.96 -29.84
C LEU A 967 17.00 -33.16 -29.99
N LYS A 968 16.62 -34.13 -30.82
CA LYS A 968 17.44 -35.30 -31.14
C LYS A 968 18.77 -34.90 -31.79
N HIS A 969 18.73 -34.12 -32.87
CA HIS A 969 19.94 -33.75 -33.61
C HIS A 969 20.79 -32.72 -32.88
N ALA A 970 20.19 -31.62 -32.42
CA ALA A 970 20.90 -30.55 -31.72
C ALA A 970 21.50 -31.06 -30.39
N GLY A 971 20.76 -31.91 -29.67
CA GLY A 971 21.24 -32.47 -28.40
C GLY A 971 22.11 -33.71 -28.52
N ASN A 972 22.27 -34.28 -29.73
CA ASN A 972 22.84 -35.61 -29.94
C ASN A 972 22.26 -36.67 -28.97
N VAL A 973 20.94 -36.65 -28.79
CA VAL A 973 20.24 -37.42 -27.75
C VAL A 973 20.04 -38.85 -28.22
N ALA A 974 20.41 -39.88 -27.44
CA ALA A 974 20.13 -41.26 -27.82
C ALA A 974 18.62 -41.53 -27.93
N ASP A 975 18.20 -42.40 -28.86
CA ASP A 975 16.77 -42.67 -29.12
C ASP A 975 16.03 -43.13 -27.85
N HIS A 976 16.67 -44.01 -27.09
CA HIS A 976 16.17 -44.46 -25.80
C HIS A 976 15.96 -43.30 -24.81
N GLU A 977 16.92 -42.36 -24.75
CA GLU A 977 16.82 -41.21 -23.85
C GLU A 977 15.73 -40.24 -24.29
N LEU A 978 15.54 -40.07 -25.61
CA LEU A 978 14.46 -39.24 -26.16
C LEU A 978 13.09 -39.84 -25.83
N GLN A 979 12.92 -41.15 -26.04
CA GLN A 979 11.68 -41.90 -25.76
C GLN A 979 11.37 -42.01 -24.26
N LYS A 980 12.39 -41.93 -23.41
CA LYS A 980 12.27 -41.91 -21.95
C LYS A 980 11.98 -40.50 -21.42
N THR A 981 12.55 -39.46 -22.02
CA THR A 981 12.41 -38.11 -21.47
C THR A 981 11.17 -37.38 -22.01
N PHE A 982 10.81 -37.65 -23.27
CA PHE A 982 9.78 -36.90 -23.97
C PHE A 982 8.62 -37.76 -24.45
N ASN A 983 7.51 -37.09 -24.77
CA ASN A 983 6.30 -37.72 -25.27
C ASN A 983 6.38 -38.15 -26.75
N CYS A 984 7.40 -37.67 -27.48
CA CYS A 984 7.70 -38.03 -28.88
C CYS A 984 6.47 -37.95 -29.83
N GLY A 985 5.59 -36.98 -29.59
CA GLY A 985 4.41 -36.72 -30.42
C GLY A 985 3.11 -37.36 -29.93
N LEU A 986 3.15 -38.28 -28.95
CA LEU A 986 1.96 -38.85 -28.33
C LEU A 986 1.79 -38.29 -26.91
N GLY A 987 0.73 -37.55 -26.64
CA GLY A 987 0.48 -37.03 -25.30
C GLY A 987 -0.40 -37.91 -24.42
N MET A 988 -1.22 -38.78 -25.02
CA MET A 988 -2.05 -39.75 -24.29
C MET A 988 -2.13 -41.07 -25.09
N VAL A 989 -2.15 -42.18 -24.38
CA VAL A 989 -2.32 -43.52 -24.96
C VAL A 989 -3.45 -44.25 -24.25
N LEU A 990 -4.28 -45.00 -24.99
CA LEU A 990 -5.31 -45.87 -24.42
C LEU A 990 -5.22 -47.29 -24.99
N ILE A 991 -5.67 -48.26 -24.17
CA ILE A 991 -5.74 -49.68 -24.53
C ILE A 991 -7.21 -50.07 -24.69
N VAL A 992 -7.55 -50.68 -25.82
CA VAL A 992 -8.90 -51.14 -26.15
C VAL A 992 -8.85 -52.53 -26.78
N SER A 993 -9.98 -53.23 -26.79
CA SER A 993 -10.08 -54.47 -27.54
C SER A 993 -10.03 -54.19 -29.05
N ALA A 994 -9.49 -55.11 -29.84
CA ALA A 994 -9.38 -54.93 -31.30
C ALA A 994 -10.75 -54.67 -31.98
N LYS A 995 -11.83 -55.27 -31.49
CA LYS A 995 -13.20 -55.05 -32.00
C LYS A 995 -13.78 -53.69 -31.65
N ASP A 996 -13.28 -53.03 -30.60
CA ASP A 996 -13.79 -51.74 -30.12
C ASP A 996 -12.95 -50.56 -30.62
N ALA A 997 -11.79 -50.80 -31.26
CA ALA A 997 -10.84 -49.76 -31.62
C ALA A 997 -11.43 -48.66 -32.51
N ASN A 998 -12.03 -49.03 -33.65
CA ASN A 998 -12.62 -48.06 -34.58
C ASN A 998 -13.74 -47.24 -33.92
N ALA A 999 -14.63 -47.91 -33.18
CA ALA A 999 -15.74 -47.23 -32.49
C ALA A 999 -15.26 -46.22 -31.45
N ILE A 1000 -14.13 -46.49 -30.78
CA ILE A 1000 -13.56 -45.55 -29.81
C ILE A 1000 -12.88 -44.37 -30.51
N GLN A 1001 -12.17 -44.59 -31.63
CA GLN A 1001 -11.61 -43.49 -32.41
C GLN A 1001 -12.71 -42.58 -32.96
N ASP A 1002 -13.80 -43.16 -33.47
CA ASP A 1002 -14.97 -42.40 -33.95
C ASP A 1002 -15.60 -41.57 -32.81
N GLN A 1003 -15.72 -42.14 -31.61
CA GLN A 1003 -16.22 -41.44 -30.43
C GLN A 1003 -15.31 -40.26 -30.04
N ILE A 1004 -13.99 -40.44 -30.07
CA ILE A 1004 -13.02 -39.37 -29.74
C ILE A 1004 -13.13 -38.23 -30.76
N LYS A 1005 -13.18 -38.56 -32.05
CA LYS A 1005 -13.31 -37.60 -33.15
C LYS A 1005 -14.62 -36.82 -33.09
N THR A 1006 -15.74 -37.49 -32.86
CA THR A 1006 -17.06 -36.83 -32.78
C THR A 1006 -17.25 -35.99 -31.53
N SER A 1007 -16.55 -36.30 -30.42
CA SER A 1007 -16.74 -35.58 -29.15
C SER A 1007 -16.11 -34.18 -29.15
N ASN A 1008 -14.91 -34.02 -29.72
CA ASN A 1008 -14.18 -32.75 -29.68
C ASN A 1008 -13.26 -32.52 -30.90
N GLY A 1009 -13.46 -33.24 -32.00
CA GLY A 1009 -12.63 -33.11 -33.21
C GLY A 1009 -11.20 -33.65 -33.05
N GLU A 1010 -10.94 -34.46 -32.02
CA GLU A 1010 -9.60 -34.94 -31.68
C GLU A 1010 -9.19 -36.09 -32.60
N GLU A 1011 -8.04 -35.96 -33.26
CA GLU A 1011 -7.49 -37.03 -34.09
C GLU A 1011 -6.78 -38.08 -33.22
N SER A 1012 -6.93 -39.35 -33.60
CA SER A 1012 -6.37 -40.47 -32.87
C SER A 1012 -5.88 -41.55 -33.84
N TYR A 1013 -4.83 -42.26 -33.44
CA TYR A 1013 -4.10 -43.18 -34.30
C TYR A 1013 -3.99 -44.56 -33.64
N GLN A 1014 -4.18 -45.64 -34.37
CA GLN A 1014 -3.84 -46.98 -33.87
C GLN A 1014 -2.33 -47.14 -33.95
N VAL A 1015 -1.65 -46.95 -32.82
CA VAL A 1015 -0.19 -46.78 -32.77
C VAL A 1015 0.57 -48.08 -32.50
N GLY A 1016 -0.15 -49.14 -32.15
CA GLY A 1016 0.48 -50.40 -31.76
C GLY A 1016 -0.48 -51.40 -31.15
N LYS A 1017 0.09 -52.42 -30.51
CA LYS A 1017 -0.65 -53.51 -29.88
C LYS A 1017 0.02 -54.03 -28.62
N ILE A 1018 -0.79 -54.68 -27.78
CA ILE A 1018 -0.31 -55.43 -26.62
C ILE A 1018 0.34 -56.73 -27.09
N ILE A 1019 1.53 -57.01 -26.56
CA ILE A 1019 2.32 -58.22 -26.84
C ILE A 1019 2.70 -58.91 -25.53
N ARG A 1020 3.13 -60.18 -25.59
CA ARG A 1020 3.84 -60.79 -24.47
C ARG A 1020 5.12 -60.02 -24.17
N ARG A 1021 5.36 -59.75 -22.89
CA ARG A 1021 6.53 -58.99 -22.47
C ARG A 1021 7.82 -59.75 -22.79
N SER A 1022 8.78 -59.04 -23.40
CA SER A 1022 10.15 -59.52 -23.57
C SER A 1022 11.05 -58.97 -22.45
N ASP A 1023 12.36 -58.86 -22.70
CA ASP A 1023 13.30 -58.07 -21.90
C ASP A 1023 12.87 -56.59 -21.71
N ARG A 1024 12.17 -56.00 -22.69
CA ARG A 1024 11.68 -54.61 -22.64
C ARG A 1024 10.16 -54.58 -22.52
N ALA A 1025 9.65 -53.62 -21.73
CA ALA A 1025 8.21 -53.41 -21.57
C ALA A 1025 7.59 -52.63 -22.75
N VAL A 1026 8.40 -51.83 -23.45
CA VAL A 1026 7.99 -51.00 -24.59
C VAL A 1026 8.99 -51.19 -25.71
N ILE A 1027 8.50 -51.55 -26.90
CA ILE A 1027 9.27 -51.65 -28.13
C ILE A 1027 8.72 -50.63 -29.11
N VAL A 1028 9.54 -49.68 -29.56
CA VAL A 1028 9.16 -48.68 -30.55
C VAL A 1028 9.86 -48.96 -31.87
N ARG A 1029 9.12 -49.48 -32.84
CA ARG A 1029 9.61 -49.75 -34.21
C ARG A 1029 9.67 -48.45 -35.01
N ASN A 1030 10.56 -48.43 -36.01
CA ASN A 1030 10.70 -47.34 -36.99
C ASN A 1030 10.95 -45.94 -36.41
N PHE A 1031 11.43 -45.83 -35.17
CA PHE A 1031 11.60 -44.54 -34.49
C PHE A 1031 12.57 -43.59 -35.20
N ALA A 1032 13.74 -44.09 -35.62
CA ALA A 1032 14.71 -43.29 -36.36
C ALA A 1032 14.13 -42.77 -37.69
N GLN A 1033 13.34 -43.59 -38.40
CA GLN A 1033 12.70 -43.17 -39.65
C GLN A 1033 11.64 -42.08 -39.41
N ALA A 1034 10.88 -42.18 -38.33
CA ALA A 1034 9.89 -41.18 -37.95
C ALA A 1034 10.53 -39.83 -37.57
N ILE A 1035 11.69 -39.86 -36.90
CA ILE A 1035 12.48 -38.65 -36.59
C ILE A 1035 12.95 -37.97 -37.87
N GLU A 1036 13.52 -38.72 -38.82
CA GLU A 1036 14.11 -38.17 -40.04
C GLU A 1036 13.07 -37.61 -41.02
N ARG A 1037 11.80 -38.05 -40.93
CA ARG A 1037 10.70 -37.57 -41.78
C ARG A 1037 10.52 -36.05 -41.76
N ASN A 1038 10.95 -35.39 -40.68
CA ASN A 1038 10.77 -33.96 -40.47
C ASN A 1038 12.06 -33.12 -40.63
N SER A 1039 13.21 -33.74 -40.91
CA SER A 1039 14.51 -33.06 -40.95
C SER A 1039 14.56 -31.90 -41.96
N SER A 1040 13.83 -32.00 -43.07
CA SER A 1040 13.76 -30.96 -44.12
C SER A 1040 12.90 -29.73 -43.77
N LYS A 1041 12.10 -29.79 -42.69
CA LYS A 1041 11.20 -28.70 -42.28
C LYS A 1041 11.82 -27.74 -41.26
N ILE A 1042 13.01 -28.04 -40.75
CA ILE A 1042 13.66 -27.28 -39.69
C ILE A 1042 14.67 -26.33 -40.33
N THR A 1043 14.42 -25.03 -40.25
CA THR A 1043 15.31 -23.98 -40.77
C THR A 1043 15.59 -22.97 -39.67
N ILE A 1044 16.74 -23.10 -39.00
CA ILE A 1044 17.12 -22.21 -37.90
C ILE A 1044 17.75 -20.95 -38.45
N LYS A 1045 17.11 -19.79 -38.25
CA LYS A 1045 17.74 -18.47 -38.48
C LYS A 1045 18.02 -17.82 -37.14
N ARG A 1046 19.31 -17.67 -36.83
CA ARG A 1046 19.78 -16.98 -35.63
C ARG A 1046 19.55 -15.49 -35.78
N THR A 1047 19.09 -14.85 -34.72
CA THR A 1047 18.97 -13.38 -34.68
C THR A 1047 20.38 -12.80 -34.56
N GLU A 1048 20.83 -12.00 -35.54
CA GLU A 1048 22.08 -11.24 -35.39
C GLU A 1048 21.92 -10.24 -34.25
N ARG A 1049 22.79 -10.33 -33.24
CA ARG A 1049 22.82 -9.37 -32.13
C ARG A 1049 23.64 -8.16 -32.55
N GLU A 1050 23.05 -6.98 -32.41
CA GLU A 1050 23.77 -5.72 -32.62
C GLU A 1050 24.93 -5.62 -31.61
N LYS A 1051 26.18 -5.61 -32.10
CA LYS A 1051 27.35 -5.45 -31.23
C LYS A 1051 27.59 -3.97 -30.94
N LYS A 1052 27.83 -3.65 -29.67
CA LYS A 1052 28.24 -2.30 -29.24
C LYS A 1052 29.75 -2.17 -29.31
N ARG A 1053 30.22 -1.06 -29.88
CA ARG A 1053 31.63 -0.69 -29.98
C ARG A 1053 32.12 -0.25 -28.62
N VAL A 1054 33.08 -0.98 -28.06
CA VAL A 1054 33.63 -0.76 -26.73
C VAL A 1054 35.06 -0.26 -26.83
N ALA A 1055 35.36 0.82 -26.10
CA ALA A 1055 36.72 1.24 -25.81
C ALA A 1055 37.11 0.84 -24.39
N VAL A 1056 38.31 0.29 -24.23
CA VAL A 1056 38.86 -0.05 -22.90
C VAL A 1056 40.01 0.90 -22.57
N LEU A 1057 39.90 1.61 -21.45
CA LEU A 1057 40.91 2.54 -20.96
C LEU A 1057 41.76 1.86 -19.88
N ILE A 1058 43.09 1.93 -20.00
CA ILE A 1058 44.02 1.26 -19.08
C ILE A 1058 45.21 2.14 -18.67
N SER A 1059 45.80 1.87 -17.51
CA SER A 1059 47.02 2.56 -17.02
C SER A 1059 48.15 1.64 -16.53
N GLY A 1060 47.93 0.33 -16.49
CA GLY A 1060 48.78 -0.63 -15.79
C GLY A 1060 48.92 -1.98 -16.49
N SER A 1061 48.90 -3.06 -15.70
CA SER A 1061 49.13 -4.44 -16.16
C SER A 1061 48.13 -4.94 -17.20
N GLY A 1062 46.91 -4.38 -17.23
CA GLY A 1062 45.87 -4.76 -18.20
C GLY A 1062 45.26 -6.14 -17.96
N THR A 1063 45.33 -6.68 -16.74
CA THR A 1063 44.74 -8.00 -16.42
C THR A 1063 43.22 -8.03 -16.64
N ASN A 1064 42.51 -6.95 -16.31
CA ASN A 1064 41.09 -6.79 -16.60
C ASN A 1064 40.81 -6.70 -18.11
N LEU A 1065 41.66 -6.01 -18.89
CA LEU A 1065 41.57 -6.01 -20.36
C LEU A 1065 41.75 -7.43 -20.93
N LYS A 1066 42.76 -8.18 -20.45
CA LYS A 1066 42.98 -9.57 -20.86
C LYS A 1066 41.76 -10.45 -20.57
N ALA A 1067 41.15 -10.31 -19.39
CA ALA A 1067 39.93 -11.04 -19.04
C ALA A 1067 38.76 -10.72 -19.99
N ILE A 1068 38.59 -9.46 -20.38
CA ILE A 1068 37.57 -9.05 -21.36
C ILE A 1068 37.88 -9.65 -22.75
N ILE A 1069 39.12 -9.59 -23.22
CA ILE A 1069 39.54 -10.19 -24.50
C ILE A 1069 39.26 -11.69 -24.51
N GLU A 1070 39.66 -12.40 -23.46
CA GLU A 1070 39.42 -13.84 -23.34
C GLU A 1070 37.93 -14.16 -23.31
N TYR A 1071 37.13 -13.34 -22.61
CA TYR A 1071 35.68 -13.49 -22.60
C TYR A 1071 35.08 -13.30 -23.99
N VAL A 1072 35.47 -12.25 -24.72
CA VAL A 1072 35.00 -11.98 -26.08
C VAL A 1072 35.40 -13.12 -27.03
N ASN A 1073 36.64 -13.61 -26.95
CA ASN A 1073 37.11 -14.71 -27.77
C ASN A 1073 36.38 -16.02 -27.50
N ARG A 1074 36.17 -16.37 -26.22
CA ARG A 1074 35.39 -17.55 -25.82
C ARG A 1074 33.92 -17.45 -26.23
N ASN A 1075 33.40 -16.23 -26.42
CA ASN A 1075 32.00 -15.94 -26.70
C ASN A 1075 31.79 -15.21 -28.04
N ALA A 1076 32.69 -15.34 -29.03
CA ALA A 1076 32.74 -14.48 -30.22
C ALA A 1076 31.42 -14.39 -31.02
N HIS A 1077 30.62 -15.47 -30.98
CA HIS A 1077 29.31 -15.59 -31.62
C HIS A 1077 28.10 -15.25 -30.72
N LYS A 1078 28.32 -15.04 -29.42
CA LYS A 1078 27.26 -14.76 -28.42
C LYS A 1078 27.31 -13.33 -27.88
N THR A 1079 28.51 -12.75 -27.83
CA THR A 1079 28.77 -11.48 -27.16
C THR A 1079 28.24 -10.29 -27.96
N CYS A 1080 27.60 -9.36 -27.26
CA CYS A 1080 27.26 -8.04 -27.78
C CYS A 1080 28.46 -7.06 -27.71
N ILE A 1081 29.63 -7.51 -27.27
CA ILE A 1081 30.84 -6.68 -27.12
C ILE A 1081 31.63 -6.72 -28.43
N ASN A 1082 31.89 -5.54 -28.99
CA ASN A 1082 32.87 -5.34 -30.06
C ASN A 1082 34.03 -4.48 -29.55
N LEU A 1083 35.14 -5.09 -29.16
CA LEU A 1083 36.34 -4.37 -28.70
C LEU A 1083 36.95 -3.60 -29.87
N THR A 1084 36.70 -2.30 -29.90
CA THR A 1084 37.03 -1.44 -31.05
C THR A 1084 38.36 -0.74 -30.86
N MET A 1085 38.71 -0.36 -29.63
CA MET A 1085 40.00 0.24 -29.33
C MET A 1085 40.40 0.08 -27.86
N VAL A 1086 41.71 0.18 -27.60
CA VAL A 1086 42.28 0.32 -26.26
C VAL A 1086 43.03 1.64 -26.18
N ILE A 1087 42.68 2.48 -25.20
CA ILE A 1087 43.39 3.73 -24.95
C ILE A 1087 44.21 3.59 -23.67
N SER A 1088 45.49 3.95 -23.74
CA SER A 1088 46.36 4.01 -22.57
C SER A 1088 46.90 5.42 -22.35
N ASN A 1089 46.99 5.83 -21.09
CA ASN A 1089 47.66 7.07 -20.72
C ASN A 1089 49.19 6.91 -20.55
N LYS A 1090 49.71 5.68 -20.69
CA LYS A 1090 51.13 5.35 -20.61
C LYS A 1090 51.57 4.52 -21.81
N SER A 1091 52.59 4.98 -22.52
CA SER A 1091 53.18 4.25 -23.65
C SER A 1091 53.82 2.92 -23.23
N SER A 1092 54.26 2.82 -21.98
CA SER A 1092 54.90 1.64 -21.40
C SER A 1092 53.94 0.71 -20.65
N ALA A 1093 52.62 0.91 -20.71
CA ALA A 1093 51.66 0.05 -20.00
C ALA A 1093 51.74 -1.40 -20.53
N PRO A 1094 52.06 -2.41 -19.69
CA PRO A 1094 52.17 -3.80 -20.13
C PRO A 1094 50.89 -4.33 -20.78
N GLY A 1095 49.72 -3.86 -20.34
CA GLY A 1095 48.43 -4.26 -20.89
C GLY A 1095 48.23 -3.96 -22.38
N LEU A 1096 48.98 -3.02 -22.96
CA LEU A 1096 48.92 -2.72 -24.39
C LEU A 1096 49.37 -3.90 -25.27
N GLN A 1097 50.21 -4.80 -24.73
CA GLN A 1097 50.62 -6.00 -25.45
C GLN A 1097 49.43 -6.93 -25.72
N PHE A 1098 48.53 -7.13 -24.74
CA PHE A 1098 47.34 -7.96 -24.92
C PHE A 1098 46.41 -7.42 -26.02
N ALA A 1099 46.27 -6.10 -26.13
CA ALA A 1099 45.49 -5.48 -27.20
C ALA A 1099 46.11 -5.73 -28.57
N ARG A 1100 47.44 -5.58 -28.70
CA ARG A 1100 48.17 -5.82 -29.96
C ARG A 1100 48.11 -7.28 -30.39
N GLU A 1101 48.28 -8.21 -29.44
CA GLU A 1101 48.17 -9.66 -29.68
C GLU A 1101 46.76 -10.07 -30.12
N ALA A 1102 45.73 -9.37 -29.63
CA ALA A 1102 44.34 -9.57 -30.03
C ALA A 1102 43.92 -8.80 -31.30
N GLY A 1103 44.83 -8.05 -31.93
CA GLY A 1103 44.55 -7.25 -33.12
C GLY A 1103 43.65 -6.03 -32.88
N ILE A 1104 43.52 -5.56 -31.63
CA ILE A 1104 42.69 -4.41 -31.27
C ILE A 1104 43.51 -3.12 -31.44
N PRO A 1105 43.00 -2.09 -32.16
CA PRO A 1105 43.65 -0.80 -32.28
C PRO A 1105 44.03 -0.18 -30.92
N VAL A 1106 45.26 0.34 -30.83
CA VAL A 1106 45.79 0.94 -29.61
C VAL A 1106 46.11 2.41 -29.84
N GLU A 1107 45.64 3.26 -28.94
CA GLU A 1107 46.00 4.67 -28.90
C GLU A 1107 46.65 5.04 -27.56
N VAL A 1108 47.66 5.91 -27.60
CA VAL A 1108 48.38 6.34 -26.40
C VAL A 1108 48.33 7.85 -26.27
N ILE A 1109 47.62 8.34 -25.26
CA ILE A 1109 47.47 9.78 -24.98
C ILE A 1109 48.19 10.09 -23.66
N VAL A 1110 49.41 10.63 -23.75
CA VAL A 1110 50.29 10.85 -22.59
C VAL A 1110 50.14 12.27 -22.04
N LYS A 1111 49.82 12.40 -20.74
CA LYS A 1111 49.61 13.69 -20.05
C LYS A 1111 50.82 14.64 -20.06
N LYS A 1112 52.05 14.13 -20.16
CA LYS A 1112 53.29 14.95 -20.07
C LYS A 1112 53.41 16.04 -21.15
N LYS A 1113 52.58 16.04 -22.20
CA LYS A 1113 52.58 17.02 -23.29
C LYS A 1113 51.34 17.93 -23.32
N ILE A 1114 50.46 17.84 -22.32
CA ILE A 1114 49.13 18.46 -22.32
C ILE A 1114 49.04 19.46 -21.16
N GLN A 1115 48.53 20.66 -21.42
CA GLN A 1115 48.60 21.80 -20.50
C GLN A 1115 47.50 21.78 -19.45
N SER A 1116 46.34 21.16 -19.72
CA SER A 1116 45.20 21.06 -18.77
C SER A 1116 44.52 19.68 -18.77
N ARG A 1117 43.64 19.43 -17.79
CA ARG A 1117 42.85 18.17 -17.75
C ARG A 1117 41.75 18.19 -18.81
N GLU A 1118 41.22 19.36 -19.10
CA GLU A 1118 40.18 19.59 -20.10
C GLU A 1118 40.70 19.32 -21.51
N GLU A 1119 41.94 19.73 -21.80
CA GLU A 1119 42.62 19.41 -23.06
C GLU A 1119 42.88 17.90 -23.20
N TYR A 1120 43.19 17.22 -22.08
CA TYR A 1120 43.35 15.76 -22.04
C TYR A 1120 42.03 15.04 -22.37
N ASP A 1121 40.94 15.47 -21.74
CA ASP A 1121 39.61 14.90 -21.93
C ASP A 1121 39.05 15.19 -23.34
N GLN A 1122 39.40 16.33 -23.94
CA GLN A 1122 39.07 16.63 -25.33
C GLN A 1122 39.77 15.65 -26.30
N LEU A 1123 41.05 15.34 -26.07
CA LEU A 1123 41.77 14.36 -26.89
C LEU A 1123 41.20 12.95 -26.71
N LEU A 1124 40.86 12.56 -25.48
CA LEU A 1124 40.16 11.29 -25.22
C LEU A 1124 38.80 11.24 -25.93
N ASN A 1125 38.00 12.30 -25.81
CA ASN A 1125 36.71 12.37 -26.46
C ASN A 1125 36.83 12.28 -27.98
N LYS A 1126 37.80 12.98 -28.57
CA LYS A 1126 38.07 12.90 -30.00
C LYS A 1126 38.40 11.48 -30.44
N ALA A 1127 39.32 10.81 -29.76
CA ALA A 1127 39.67 9.42 -30.04
C ALA A 1127 38.45 8.47 -29.96
N LEU A 1128 37.62 8.63 -28.94
CA LEU A 1128 36.41 7.84 -28.74
C LEU A 1128 35.32 8.16 -29.79
N ASP A 1129 35.16 9.43 -30.18
CA ASP A 1129 34.19 9.85 -31.19
C ASP A 1129 34.60 9.41 -32.60
N ASP A 1130 35.88 9.54 -32.94
CA ASP A 1130 36.48 9.13 -34.23
C ASP A 1130 36.37 7.59 -34.43
N ALA A 1131 36.52 6.83 -33.35
CA ALA A 1131 36.29 5.38 -33.33
C ALA A 1131 34.80 5.00 -33.15
N HIS A 1132 33.92 6.00 -33.03
CA HIS A 1132 32.49 5.87 -32.82
C HIS A 1132 32.11 4.93 -31.66
N ILE A 1133 32.68 5.15 -30.49
CA ILE A 1133 32.49 4.25 -29.35
C ILE A 1133 31.08 4.39 -28.76
N ASP A 1134 30.47 3.25 -28.43
CA ASP A 1134 29.15 3.18 -27.80
C ASP A 1134 29.26 3.06 -26.27
N ILE A 1135 30.27 2.35 -25.77
CA ILE A 1135 30.52 2.11 -24.33
C ILE A 1135 32.00 2.29 -23.98
N VAL A 1136 32.29 2.99 -22.89
CA VAL A 1136 33.64 3.22 -22.33
C VAL A 1136 33.85 2.37 -21.08
N CYS A 1137 34.90 1.56 -21.06
CA CYS A 1137 35.22 0.62 -19.99
C CYS A 1137 36.54 1.01 -19.31
N LEU A 1138 36.49 1.40 -18.03
CA LEU A 1138 37.67 1.77 -17.25
C LEU A 1138 38.27 0.50 -16.61
N ALA A 1139 39.34 -0.05 -17.20
CA ALA A 1139 39.96 -1.29 -16.73
C ALA A 1139 41.28 -1.00 -15.99
N GLY A 1140 41.17 -0.44 -14.78
CA GLY A 1140 42.33 0.02 -14.01
C GLY A 1140 42.97 1.28 -14.61
N PHE A 1141 42.13 2.23 -15.03
CA PHE A 1141 42.53 3.53 -15.55
C PHE A 1141 42.74 4.50 -14.38
N MET A 1142 44.00 4.83 -14.07
CA MET A 1142 44.42 5.53 -12.85
C MET A 1142 44.46 7.06 -13.03
N GLN A 1143 43.53 7.59 -13.82
CA GLN A 1143 43.49 8.97 -14.29
C GLN A 1143 42.13 9.58 -13.98
N MET A 1144 42.15 10.68 -13.22
CA MET A 1144 40.96 11.48 -12.93
C MET A 1144 40.44 12.14 -14.21
N LEU A 1145 39.21 11.81 -14.59
CA LEU A 1145 38.46 12.42 -15.68
C LEU A 1145 37.65 13.61 -15.13
N THR A 1146 37.44 14.64 -15.95
CA THR A 1146 36.63 15.80 -15.55
C THR A 1146 35.14 15.45 -15.54
N GLU A 1147 34.37 16.21 -14.78
CA GLU A 1147 32.90 16.08 -14.73
C GLU A 1147 32.27 16.21 -16.12
N ASN A 1148 32.78 17.11 -16.98
CA ASN A 1148 32.30 17.26 -18.35
C ASN A 1148 32.48 15.98 -19.19
N PHE A 1149 33.60 15.28 -19.03
CA PHE A 1149 33.83 14.02 -19.71
C PHE A 1149 32.88 12.93 -19.19
N VAL A 1150 32.74 12.83 -17.87
CA VAL A 1150 31.85 11.84 -17.25
C VAL A 1150 30.40 12.06 -17.66
N ASN A 1151 29.93 13.31 -17.67
CA ASN A 1151 28.57 13.67 -18.07
C ASN A 1151 28.29 13.33 -19.54
N LYS A 1152 29.24 13.52 -20.46
CA LYS A 1152 29.08 13.15 -21.88
C LYS A 1152 28.82 11.64 -22.06
N TRP A 1153 29.50 10.81 -21.27
CA TRP A 1153 29.44 9.36 -21.33
C TRP A 1153 28.56 8.75 -20.23
N MET A 1154 27.74 9.56 -19.56
CA MET A 1154 26.89 9.10 -18.48
C MET A 1154 25.92 8.03 -18.97
N GLY A 1155 25.82 6.92 -18.23
CA GLY A 1155 25.06 5.73 -18.63
C GLY A 1155 25.71 4.88 -19.74
N LYS A 1156 26.86 5.31 -20.28
CA LYS A 1156 27.67 4.60 -21.28
C LYS A 1156 29.10 4.30 -20.79
N MET A 1157 29.43 4.66 -19.56
CA MET A 1157 30.75 4.44 -18.96
C MET A 1157 30.64 3.55 -17.73
N ILE A 1158 31.49 2.52 -17.67
CA ILE A 1158 31.54 1.59 -16.55
C ILE A 1158 32.96 1.50 -15.98
N ASN A 1159 33.03 1.21 -14.69
CA ASN A 1159 34.27 0.98 -13.96
C ASN A 1159 34.17 -0.31 -13.14
N ILE A 1160 35.31 -0.85 -12.70
CA ILE A 1160 35.38 -1.87 -11.66
C ILE A 1160 36.22 -1.39 -10.49
N HIS A 1161 35.66 -1.47 -9.29
CA HIS A 1161 36.29 -1.06 -8.04
C HIS A 1161 36.58 -2.28 -7.14
N PRO A 1162 37.77 -2.40 -6.53
CA PRO A 1162 38.16 -3.55 -5.70
C PRO A 1162 37.55 -3.53 -4.28
N SER A 1163 36.26 -3.24 -4.17
CA SER A 1163 35.48 -3.36 -2.94
C SER A 1163 34.02 -3.68 -3.23
N LEU A 1164 33.26 -4.06 -2.20
CA LEU A 1164 31.79 -4.06 -2.24
C LEU A 1164 31.27 -2.65 -1.94
N LEU A 1165 31.17 -1.80 -2.96
CA LEU A 1165 30.67 -0.43 -2.82
C LEU A 1165 29.28 -0.42 -2.16
N PRO A 1166 28.99 0.56 -1.28
CA PRO A 1166 29.76 1.78 -1.00
C PRO A 1166 30.90 1.63 0.03
N ALA A 1167 31.20 0.41 0.52
CA ALA A 1167 32.27 0.21 1.49
C ALA A 1167 33.65 0.44 0.84
N PHE A 1168 34.59 1.03 1.60
CA PHE A 1168 36.00 1.19 1.20
C PHE A 1168 36.19 1.83 -0.20
N LYS A 1169 35.63 3.04 -0.40
CA LYS A 1169 35.86 3.86 -1.60
C LYS A 1169 37.32 4.30 -1.72
N GLY A 1170 37.77 4.61 -2.93
CA GLY A 1170 39.10 5.15 -3.17
C GLY A 1170 40.24 4.13 -3.09
N MET A 1171 41.46 4.59 -2.80
CA MET A 1171 42.66 3.73 -2.92
C MET A 1171 42.76 2.70 -1.80
N ASP A 1172 43.33 1.53 -2.12
CA ASP A 1172 43.64 0.44 -1.20
C ASP A 1172 42.46 -0.16 -0.42
N ALA A 1173 41.36 -0.45 -1.13
CA ALA A 1173 40.16 -1.02 -0.53
C ALA A 1173 40.36 -2.36 0.21
N TYR A 1174 41.24 -3.25 -0.29
CA TYR A 1174 41.55 -4.51 0.39
C TYR A 1174 42.34 -4.30 1.70
N GLY A 1175 43.26 -3.32 1.75
CA GLY A 1175 43.95 -2.94 2.98
C GLY A 1175 43.00 -2.38 4.03
N GLN A 1176 42.06 -1.51 3.62
CA GLN A 1176 41.02 -0.99 4.50
C GLN A 1176 40.11 -2.11 5.04
N ALA A 1177 39.75 -3.08 4.20
CA ALA A 1177 38.95 -4.23 4.61
C ALA A 1177 39.66 -5.09 5.68
N LEU A 1178 40.95 -5.35 5.51
CA LEU A 1178 41.76 -6.06 6.50
C LEU A 1178 41.89 -5.28 7.81
N GLN A 1179 42.14 -3.97 7.73
CA GLN A 1179 42.26 -3.10 8.90
C GLN A 1179 40.97 -3.03 9.72
N TYR A 1180 39.82 -2.97 9.03
CA TYR A 1180 38.51 -2.91 9.67
C TYR A 1180 38.06 -4.28 10.22
N GLY A 1181 38.71 -5.37 9.82
CA GLY A 1181 38.42 -6.73 10.29
C GLY A 1181 37.11 -7.31 9.75
N VAL A 1182 36.66 -6.87 8.57
CA VAL A 1182 35.44 -7.42 7.94
C VAL A 1182 35.66 -8.88 7.53
N LYS A 1183 34.56 -9.65 7.42
CA LYS A 1183 34.62 -11.07 7.02
C LYS A 1183 34.54 -11.28 5.51
N PHE A 1184 34.05 -10.28 4.78
CA PHE A 1184 33.86 -10.33 3.34
C PHE A 1184 34.28 -9.01 2.71
N THR A 1185 34.88 -9.09 1.54
CA THR A 1185 35.15 -7.99 0.62
C THR A 1185 34.83 -8.47 -0.79
N GLY A 1186 35.30 -7.80 -1.83
CA GLY A 1186 35.02 -8.20 -3.20
C GLY A 1186 35.32 -7.11 -4.20
N CYS A 1187 34.59 -7.13 -5.31
CA CYS A 1187 34.66 -6.09 -6.33
C CYS A 1187 33.27 -5.68 -6.79
N THR A 1188 33.15 -4.44 -7.27
CA THR A 1188 31.92 -3.86 -7.80
C THR A 1188 32.18 -3.30 -9.18
N SER A 1189 31.47 -3.81 -10.18
CA SER A 1189 31.32 -3.11 -11.45
C SER A 1189 30.11 -2.18 -11.40
N HIS A 1190 30.30 -0.92 -11.75
CA HIS A 1190 29.28 0.12 -11.62
C HIS A 1190 29.35 1.13 -12.78
N PHE A 1191 28.24 1.85 -13.02
CA PHE A 1191 28.25 2.99 -13.93
C PHE A 1191 29.09 4.14 -13.33
N VAL A 1192 29.79 4.89 -14.17
CA VAL A 1192 30.57 6.05 -13.72
C VAL A 1192 29.67 7.28 -13.68
N VAL A 1193 29.70 7.99 -12.55
CA VAL A 1193 29.02 9.29 -12.31
C VAL A 1193 30.06 10.30 -11.83
N PRO A 1194 29.79 11.62 -11.83
CA PRO A 1194 30.77 12.64 -11.44
C PRO A 1194 31.33 12.43 -10.02
N GLU A 1195 30.51 11.93 -9.10
CA GLU A 1195 30.97 11.52 -7.79
C GLU A 1195 31.72 10.17 -7.86
N MET A 1196 32.95 10.16 -7.34
CA MET A 1196 33.84 9.00 -7.35
C MET A 1196 33.21 7.79 -6.63
N ASP A 1197 33.25 6.64 -7.31
CA ASP A 1197 32.75 5.35 -6.82
C ASP A 1197 31.33 5.39 -6.24
N ALA A 1198 30.47 6.28 -6.77
CA ALA A 1198 29.12 6.51 -6.28
C ALA A 1198 28.02 6.10 -7.28
N GLY A 1199 28.41 5.58 -8.44
CA GLY A 1199 27.44 5.26 -9.47
C GLY A 1199 26.68 3.96 -9.20
N PRO A 1200 25.51 3.77 -9.84
CA PRO A 1200 24.69 2.57 -9.71
C PRO A 1200 25.48 1.29 -10.04
N ILE A 1201 25.32 0.29 -9.18
CA ILE A 1201 25.99 -1.00 -9.26
C ILE A 1201 25.38 -1.82 -10.41
N ILE A 1202 26.25 -2.41 -11.25
CA ILE A 1202 25.87 -3.32 -12.33
C ILE A 1202 26.00 -4.77 -11.87
N ALA A 1203 27.13 -5.11 -11.24
CA ALA A 1203 27.40 -6.44 -10.71
C ALA A 1203 28.43 -6.38 -9.58
N GLN A 1204 28.35 -7.32 -8.64
CA GLN A 1204 29.33 -7.50 -7.57
C GLN A 1204 29.79 -8.95 -7.50
N GLY A 1205 31.04 -9.14 -7.07
CA GLY A 1205 31.57 -10.45 -6.70
C GLY A 1205 32.15 -10.39 -5.30
N VAL A 1206 31.89 -11.41 -4.49
CA VAL A 1206 32.27 -11.47 -3.08
C VAL A 1206 33.47 -12.39 -2.89
N VAL A 1207 34.35 -12.01 -1.96
CA VAL A 1207 35.53 -12.75 -1.51
C VAL A 1207 35.50 -12.80 0.02
N ASP A 1208 35.54 -14.00 0.60
CA ASP A 1208 35.73 -14.20 2.04
C ASP A 1208 37.16 -13.86 2.47
N ILE A 1209 37.30 -13.15 3.60
CA ILE A 1209 38.60 -12.84 4.21
C ILE A 1209 38.97 -13.96 5.20
N ARG A 1210 40.06 -14.67 4.91
CA ARG A 1210 40.51 -15.83 5.70
C ARG A 1210 41.29 -15.40 6.94
N PRO A 1211 41.25 -16.16 8.05
CA PRO A 1211 42.09 -15.89 9.22
C PRO A 1211 43.58 -15.87 8.85
N GLY A 1212 44.28 -14.78 9.17
CA GLY A 1212 45.70 -14.59 8.85
C GLY A 1212 46.00 -14.26 7.39
N GLU A 1213 44.98 -13.94 6.58
CA GLU A 1213 45.17 -13.55 5.18
C GLU A 1213 45.99 -12.26 5.04
N THR A 1214 46.98 -12.30 4.14
CA THR A 1214 47.81 -11.12 3.82
C THR A 1214 47.14 -10.25 2.78
N HIS A 1215 47.54 -8.97 2.75
CA HIS A 1215 47.09 -8.01 1.73
C HIS A 1215 47.27 -8.54 0.31
N ASP A 1216 48.46 -9.02 -0.04
CA ASP A 1216 48.77 -9.53 -1.38
C ASP A 1216 47.90 -10.75 -1.76
N SER A 1217 47.67 -11.67 -0.82
CA SER A 1217 46.81 -12.85 -1.05
C SER A 1217 45.36 -12.43 -1.34
N LEU A 1218 44.86 -11.46 -0.58
CA LEU A 1218 43.50 -10.95 -0.76
C LEU A 1218 43.34 -10.19 -2.08
N VAL A 1219 44.35 -9.40 -2.48
CA VAL A 1219 44.40 -8.71 -3.77
C VAL A 1219 44.35 -9.70 -4.94
N GLU A 1220 45.11 -10.80 -4.89
CA GLU A 1220 45.11 -11.79 -5.97
C GLU A 1220 43.77 -12.54 -6.09
N ARG A 1221 43.15 -12.90 -4.97
CA ARG A 1221 41.80 -13.50 -4.97
C ARG A 1221 40.75 -12.50 -5.45
N GLY A 1222 40.86 -11.24 -5.05
CA GLY A 1222 40.06 -10.13 -5.53
C GLY A 1222 40.11 -9.98 -7.04
N LYS A 1223 41.32 -9.94 -7.62
CA LYS A 1223 41.53 -9.89 -9.07
C LYS A 1223 40.88 -11.08 -9.80
N ALA A 1224 40.98 -12.29 -9.25
CA ALA A 1224 40.34 -13.47 -9.86
C ALA A 1224 38.82 -13.32 -9.94
N VAL A 1225 38.20 -12.65 -8.97
CA VAL A 1225 36.76 -12.32 -9.00
C VAL A 1225 36.47 -11.16 -9.96
N GLU A 1226 37.29 -10.11 -9.99
CA GLU A 1226 37.18 -9.03 -10.98
C GLU A 1226 37.18 -9.55 -12.42
N HIS A 1227 38.07 -10.50 -12.74
CA HIS A 1227 38.18 -11.11 -14.08
C HIS A 1227 36.91 -11.87 -14.50
N GLN A 1228 36.09 -12.29 -13.54
CA GLN A 1228 34.82 -12.95 -13.81
C GLN A 1228 33.66 -11.96 -13.88
N ILE A 1229 33.65 -10.97 -12.99
CA ILE A 1229 32.54 -10.01 -12.84
C ILE A 1229 32.59 -8.97 -13.96
N TYR A 1230 33.76 -8.44 -14.29
CA TYR A 1230 33.83 -7.29 -15.19
C TYR A 1230 33.36 -7.58 -16.62
N PRO A 1231 33.78 -8.67 -17.27
CA PRO A 1231 33.30 -9.00 -18.61
C PRO A 1231 31.79 -9.28 -18.65
N LYS A 1232 31.23 -9.88 -17.58
CA LYS A 1232 29.79 -10.13 -17.45
C LYS A 1232 29.01 -8.82 -17.30
N ALA A 1233 29.50 -7.91 -16.47
CA ALA A 1233 28.90 -6.59 -16.30
C ALA A 1233 28.89 -5.82 -17.63
N LEU A 1234 30.00 -5.84 -18.37
CA LEU A 1234 30.10 -5.24 -19.70
C LEU A 1234 29.11 -5.87 -20.69
N GLU A 1235 28.96 -7.20 -20.69
CA GLU A 1235 27.99 -7.90 -21.54
C GLU A 1235 26.54 -7.50 -21.21
N LEU A 1236 26.19 -7.37 -19.93
CA LEU A 1236 24.86 -6.94 -19.49
C LEU A 1236 24.51 -5.54 -20.01
N VAL A 1237 25.48 -4.63 -19.99
CA VAL A 1237 25.30 -3.27 -20.54
C VAL A 1237 25.25 -3.30 -22.08
N CYS A 1238 26.15 -4.02 -22.75
CA CYS A 1238 26.16 -4.10 -24.22
C CYS A 1238 24.90 -4.76 -24.79
N SER A 1239 24.36 -5.77 -24.12
CA SER A 1239 23.12 -6.45 -24.50
C SER A 1239 21.86 -5.65 -24.17
N GLY A 1240 21.99 -4.56 -23.40
CA GLY A 1240 20.87 -3.72 -22.96
C GLY A 1240 20.00 -4.34 -21.86
N GLN A 1241 20.44 -5.45 -21.25
CA GLN A 1241 19.80 -6.05 -20.08
C GLN A 1241 19.92 -5.15 -18.84
N VAL A 1242 20.99 -4.37 -18.76
CA VAL A 1242 21.18 -3.32 -17.74
C VAL A 1242 21.34 -1.98 -18.44
N LYS A 1243 20.54 -0.99 -18.02
CA LYS A 1243 20.58 0.38 -18.54
C LYS A 1243 20.58 1.36 -17.37
N PHE A 1244 21.26 2.48 -17.57
CA PHE A 1244 21.22 3.61 -16.65
C PHE A 1244 19.93 4.42 -16.92
N SER A 1245 19.04 4.51 -15.93
CA SER A 1245 17.90 5.42 -15.96
C SER A 1245 18.28 6.70 -15.22
N MET A 1246 18.16 7.84 -15.90
CA MET A 1246 18.24 9.15 -15.24
C MET A 1246 17.02 9.42 -14.39
#